data_AF-A0A0N1F9E8-F1
#
_entry.id   AF-A0A0N1F9E8-F1
#
_cell.length_a   1.000
_cell.length_b   1.000
_cell.length_c   1.000
_cell.angle_alpha   90.00
_cell.angle_beta   90.00
_cell.angle_gamma   90.00
#
_symmetry.space_group_name_H-M   'P 1'
#
loop_
_entity.id
_entity.type
_entity.pdbx_description
1 polymer ?
#
loop_
_entity_poly.entity_id
_entity_poly.type
_entity_poly.pdbx_seq_one_letter_code
_entity_poly.pdbx_strand_id
1 'polypeptide(L)'
;MRITIVTLLQPHKGKFNVTDKGGLLARGYFDWDAVYPNVILAGVLCAALLRGVFGIVWQFHDRLALQSFILNTLWVVISLIIVLASIAVGRETRQTRNAPRVSVRLPVVVTDAHGRQMAGHTRDISLGGLAVGTRLAAPDMVGGTVTVRYDNARDGIHVGVPARVLEARDGALRLQWAVRDLADERQVVSMVFGRNDAWASWADFAPDRPLRSLAMVFRSIGGLLRRRPAEAPRALHEMGEGELPATEEKLEKQSFVLKPVPRSARHGATVSAALFVAFTALVPAAMAQEAPSPDQSGVSAETPFGDSNTGVVPDAPPAIDPAAADRISDAEVTRTLTFRNLGATTGPLTLRGYSPLQGLDVVVPANRVVTHAQLTLSGALSPSLLPEASAVTVTLNEQYVGTLKVDPQHPQFGPVSFDIDPLYFTGDNKLNFHFAGEYRRDCNDLFNEILWARISDMSRITLTTVRITPERRLSRLPAPFFDPNQRATLRVPVVLPATGDRGALRAAGLVASWFGRIADFRKLSFPVSTAIPASGNAVEVGVNLPVDAGGGRPAGPMLAEIANPNDRWGTVLVVTGRTPQEVEVAARALVFSPDTLGGVASKVVSDVSLGARHPYDAPAFVPTDRPVRFGELVGAADLQGGGFAPAGMTLPFHLPPDLYTWRGRPFLMNMWIRAPGGPVVDLETSRVDVSLNNNYLQSYTLSPPGLWRKWSERLVNQHAGAVGHVTALPPWLLFGQNQLQFNFDARPIDRGACRRTPGDIHMSVDSDSTLDFRRGYHFAEMPNLSYFAEAAFPFSRMADLSETTVVLPDHPDTGTTGAFLDLMGFFGASTWYPSAGVTIMGAGEVEQAPPKGDIVVLGTAAQLGAASGLLARSPYVIHDGRITVGQRMGLQGIWYLFQDRDHAGLKNGVTASLNAPIVDAGVLLAAQSPYDSQRSVVAFTGDTPERIHDLVLSLRNRSDLPSLQGDLVLKNGDQFTSYRTAPVYTVGSLPLWLRLDWFLGHHPSALYLAGLAGAGLAALGVWAWLRGWSRRRIARDDLTGEL
;
A
#
# COMPACT_ATOMS: atom_id res chain seq x y z
N MET A 1 15.90 -29.92 -24.56
CA MET A 1 16.70 -29.08 -25.47
C MET A 1 16.06 -28.86 -26.83
N ARG A 2 15.61 -29.91 -27.55
CA ARG A 2 15.04 -29.78 -28.91
C ARG A 2 13.88 -28.77 -29.00
N ILE A 3 12.94 -28.81 -28.06
CA ILE A 3 11.78 -27.91 -28.07
C ILE A 3 12.21 -26.46 -27.84
N THR A 4 12.99 -26.17 -26.79
CA THR A 4 13.44 -24.81 -26.47
C THR A 4 14.25 -24.18 -27.60
N ILE A 5 15.14 -24.93 -28.25
CA ILE A 5 15.95 -24.43 -29.39
C ILE A 5 15.08 -24.26 -30.65
N VAL A 6 14.16 -25.18 -30.93
CA VAL A 6 13.23 -25.07 -32.08
C VAL A 6 12.27 -23.89 -31.89
N THR A 7 11.76 -23.67 -30.68
CA THR A 7 10.91 -22.52 -30.36
C THR A 7 11.70 -21.20 -30.42
N LEU A 8 12.97 -21.21 -30.03
CA LEU A 8 13.84 -20.02 -30.16
C LEU A 8 14.13 -19.68 -31.63
N LEU A 9 14.37 -20.68 -32.49
CA LEU A 9 14.72 -20.47 -33.90
C LEU A 9 13.50 -20.31 -34.82
N GLN A 10 12.35 -20.89 -34.46
CA GLN A 10 11.12 -20.89 -35.26
C GLN A 10 9.88 -20.77 -34.34
N PRO A 11 9.65 -19.59 -33.72
CA PRO A 11 8.61 -19.39 -32.72
C PRO A 11 7.19 -19.66 -33.24
N HIS A 12 6.91 -19.36 -34.52
CA HIS A 12 5.60 -19.58 -35.13
C HIS A 12 5.24 -21.05 -35.41
N LYS A 13 6.19 -21.99 -35.28
CA LYS A 13 5.97 -23.42 -35.56
C LYS A 13 5.92 -24.31 -34.31
N GLY A 14 6.14 -23.74 -33.12
CA GLY A 14 6.13 -24.49 -31.87
C GLY A 14 4.72 -24.91 -31.47
N LYS A 15 4.32 -26.15 -31.76
CA LYS A 15 3.15 -26.78 -31.14
C LYS A 15 3.60 -27.58 -29.92
N PHE A 16 3.01 -27.29 -28.76
CA PHE A 16 3.30 -28.02 -27.52
C PHE A 16 2.27 -29.13 -27.35
N ASN A 17 2.59 -30.33 -27.86
CA ASN A 17 1.78 -31.51 -27.57
C ASN A 17 2.13 -32.00 -26.17
N VAL A 18 1.23 -31.73 -25.22
CA VAL A 18 1.28 -32.32 -23.88
C VAL A 18 1.07 -33.82 -24.04
N THR A 19 1.92 -34.64 -23.43
CA THR A 19 1.61 -36.07 -23.28
C THR A 19 0.37 -36.21 -22.41
N ASP A 20 -0.64 -36.95 -22.83
CA ASP A 20 -1.84 -37.19 -22.03
C ASP A 20 -1.48 -37.82 -20.68
N LYS A 21 -1.41 -36.98 -19.63
CA LYS A 21 -1.15 -37.41 -18.26
C LYS A 21 -2.45 -37.81 -17.54
N GLY A 22 -3.24 -38.66 -18.19
CA GLY A 22 -4.54 -39.10 -17.66
C GLY A 22 -4.82 -40.61 -17.75
N GLY A 23 -3.99 -41.39 -18.45
CA GLY A 23 -4.26 -42.82 -18.67
C GLY A 23 -3.95 -43.73 -17.49
N LEU A 24 -4.82 -44.72 -17.23
CA LEU A 24 -4.53 -45.84 -16.34
C LEU A 24 -3.32 -46.64 -16.84
N LEU A 25 -2.31 -46.76 -15.99
CA LEU A 25 -1.10 -47.53 -16.27
C LEU A 25 -1.19 -48.89 -15.56
N ALA A 26 -1.59 -49.91 -16.31
CA ALA A 26 -1.69 -51.29 -15.82
C ALA A 26 -0.33 -51.87 -15.38
N ARG A 27 0.77 -51.40 -15.99
CA ARG A 27 2.16 -51.76 -15.66
C ARG A 27 2.99 -50.49 -15.55
N GLY A 28 3.95 -50.48 -14.63
CA GLY A 28 5.00 -49.46 -14.66
C GLY A 28 5.94 -49.73 -15.83
N TYR A 29 6.36 -48.69 -16.53
CA TYR A 29 7.32 -48.78 -17.63
C TYR A 29 8.43 -47.74 -17.41
N PHE A 30 9.52 -47.88 -18.15
CA PHE A 30 10.61 -46.91 -18.13
C PHE A 30 10.53 -46.09 -19.43
N ASP A 31 10.33 -44.79 -19.30
CA ASP A 31 10.23 -43.87 -20.44
C ASP A 31 11.62 -43.59 -21.02
N TRP A 32 12.06 -44.47 -21.91
CA TRP A 32 13.35 -44.35 -22.58
C TRP A 32 13.45 -43.09 -23.45
N ASP A 33 12.36 -42.68 -24.08
CA ASP A 33 12.33 -41.53 -24.99
C ASP A 33 12.58 -40.21 -24.23
N ALA A 34 12.12 -40.11 -22.99
CA ALA A 34 12.37 -38.95 -22.14
C ALA A 34 13.78 -38.95 -21.51
N VAL A 35 14.33 -40.12 -21.20
CA VAL A 35 15.50 -40.24 -20.29
C VAL A 35 16.82 -40.50 -21.01
N TYR A 36 16.82 -41.00 -22.25
CA TYR A 36 18.05 -41.36 -22.97
C TYR A 36 19.15 -40.26 -23.01
N PRO A 37 18.86 -38.94 -23.10
CA PRO A 37 19.92 -37.93 -23.09
C PRO A 37 20.65 -37.86 -21.75
N ASN A 38 19.91 -38.04 -20.65
CA ASN A 38 20.47 -38.07 -19.31
C ASN A 38 21.31 -39.33 -19.07
N VAL A 39 20.93 -40.47 -19.68
CA VAL A 39 21.73 -41.71 -19.64
C VAL A 39 23.09 -41.52 -20.34
N ILE A 40 23.11 -40.86 -21.50
CA ILE A 40 24.35 -40.53 -22.20
C ILE A 40 25.23 -39.62 -21.32
N LEU A 41 24.64 -38.60 -20.71
CA LEU A 41 25.35 -37.68 -19.81
C LEU A 41 25.90 -38.40 -18.57
N ALA A 42 25.12 -39.31 -17.96
CA ALA A 42 25.58 -40.15 -16.85
C ALA A 42 26.78 -41.02 -17.26
N GLY A 43 26.77 -41.58 -18.48
CA GLY A 43 27.90 -42.33 -19.03
C GLY A 43 29.16 -41.49 -19.15
N VAL A 44 29.05 -40.25 -19.66
CA VAL A 44 30.16 -39.30 -19.74
C VAL A 44 30.70 -38.93 -18.35
N LEU A 45 29.80 -38.67 -17.39
CA LEU A 45 30.18 -38.37 -16.01
C LEU A 45 30.84 -39.56 -15.30
N CYS A 46 30.39 -40.79 -15.55
CA CYS A 46 31.06 -42.00 -15.07
C CYS A 46 32.48 -42.14 -15.62
N ALA A 47 32.68 -41.90 -16.93
CA ALA A 47 34.01 -41.93 -17.53
C ALA A 47 34.92 -40.84 -16.93
N ALA A 48 34.39 -39.64 -16.72
CA ALA A 48 35.09 -38.55 -16.05
C ALA A 48 35.45 -38.89 -14.59
N LEU A 49 34.55 -39.57 -13.86
CA LEU A 49 34.78 -40.04 -12.50
C LEU A 49 35.92 -41.06 -12.44
N LEU A 50 35.88 -42.08 -13.31
CA LEU A 50 36.93 -43.10 -13.40
C LEU A 50 38.28 -42.48 -13.75
N ARG A 51 38.31 -41.52 -14.69
CA ARG A 51 39.52 -40.77 -15.04
C ARG A 51 40.03 -39.91 -13.88
N GLY A 52 39.13 -39.31 -13.11
CA GLY A 52 39.44 -38.52 -11.92
C GLY A 52 40.07 -39.38 -10.82
N VAL A 53 39.42 -40.47 -10.43
CA VAL A 53 39.91 -41.44 -9.45
C VAL A 53 41.24 -42.05 -9.88
N PHE A 54 41.38 -42.44 -11.14
CA PHE A 54 42.66 -42.94 -11.67
C PHE A 54 43.78 -41.89 -11.55
N GLY A 55 43.47 -40.62 -11.83
CA GLY A 55 44.41 -39.52 -11.68
C GLY A 55 44.87 -39.31 -10.24
N ILE A 56 43.94 -39.39 -9.28
CA ILE A 56 44.21 -39.24 -7.84
C ILE A 56 45.11 -40.36 -7.33
N VAL A 57 44.86 -41.62 -7.73
CA VAL A 57 45.51 -42.78 -7.14
C VAL A 57 46.84 -43.11 -7.81
N TRP A 58 46.95 -42.98 -9.14
CA TRP A 58 48.12 -43.48 -9.89
C TRP A 58 48.98 -42.41 -10.54
N GLN A 59 48.48 -41.18 -10.77
CA GLN A 59 49.15 -40.24 -11.68
C GLN A 59 49.75 -38.99 -11.01
N PHE A 60 49.13 -38.45 -9.97
CA PHE A 60 49.54 -37.15 -9.40
C PHE A 60 49.87 -37.26 -7.92
N HIS A 61 51.16 -37.12 -7.59
CA HIS A 61 51.66 -37.08 -6.21
C HIS A 61 52.04 -35.64 -5.76
N ASP A 62 51.85 -34.65 -6.65
CA ASP A 62 52.00 -33.22 -6.34
C ASP A 62 50.73 -32.69 -5.65
N ARG A 63 50.90 -31.97 -4.54
CA ARG A 63 49.85 -31.57 -3.60
C ARG A 63 48.76 -30.71 -4.26
N LEU A 64 49.13 -29.81 -5.18
CA LEU A 64 48.16 -28.95 -5.89
C LEU A 64 47.34 -29.71 -6.94
N ALA A 65 47.99 -30.58 -7.70
CA ALA A 65 47.31 -31.39 -8.71
C ALA A 65 46.34 -32.37 -8.04
N LEU A 66 46.78 -33.02 -6.96
CA LEU A 66 45.95 -33.92 -6.17
C LEU A 66 44.69 -33.20 -5.63
N GLN A 67 44.82 -31.99 -5.08
CA GLN A 67 43.69 -31.20 -4.59
C GLN A 67 42.68 -30.84 -5.70
N SER A 68 43.16 -30.45 -6.89
CA SER A 68 42.29 -30.14 -8.03
C SER A 68 41.55 -31.38 -8.54
N PHE A 69 42.24 -32.52 -8.63
CA PHE A 69 41.62 -33.78 -9.02
C PHE A 69 40.60 -34.26 -7.99
N ILE A 70 40.87 -34.15 -6.69
CA ILE A 70 39.91 -34.47 -5.62
C ILE A 70 38.65 -33.59 -5.75
N LEU A 71 38.81 -32.27 -5.90
CA LEU A 71 37.69 -31.34 -6.02
C LEU A 71 36.84 -31.60 -7.27
N ASN A 72 37.46 -31.78 -8.43
CA ASN A 72 36.74 -32.08 -9.68
C ASN A 72 36.06 -33.45 -9.62
N THR A 73 36.72 -34.46 -9.04
CA THR A 73 36.14 -35.79 -8.84
C THR A 73 34.92 -35.71 -7.92
N LEU A 74 34.98 -34.91 -6.84
CA LEU A 74 33.83 -34.65 -5.95
C LEU A 74 32.66 -34.00 -6.70
N TRP A 75 32.92 -32.97 -7.52
CA TRP A 75 31.88 -32.32 -8.33
C TRP A 75 31.25 -33.25 -9.35
N VAL A 76 32.04 -34.14 -9.95
CA VAL A 76 31.54 -35.18 -10.85
C VAL A 76 30.65 -36.15 -10.09
N VAL A 77 31.00 -36.56 -8.87
CA VAL A 77 30.14 -37.42 -8.02
C VAL A 77 28.78 -36.75 -7.75
N ILE A 78 28.78 -35.47 -7.35
CA ILE A 78 27.53 -34.73 -7.07
C ILE A 78 26.67 -34.63 -8.34
N SER A 79 27.28 -34.26 -9.46
CA SER A 79 26.60 -34.14 -10.75
C SER A 79 26.02 -35.47 -11.21
N LEU A 80 26.77 -36.57 -11.02
CA LEU A 80 26.33 -37.92 -11.33
C LEU A 80 25.13 -38.33 -10.48
N ILE A 81 25.10 -38.01 -9.18
CA ILE A 81 23.94 -38.27 -8.30
C ILE A 81 22.69 -37.55 -8.83
N ILE A 82 22.79 -36.28 -9.21
CA ILE A 82 21.66 -35.51 -9.74
C ILE A 82 21.14 -36.11 -11.06
N VAL A 83 22.05 -36.44 -11.98
CA VAL A 83 21.67 -37.04 -13.27
C VAL A 83 21.05 -38.42 -13.06
N LEU A 84 21.61 -39.26 -12.18
CA LEU A 84 21.03 -40.56 -11.84
C LEU A 84 19.65 -40.43 -11.16
N ALA A 85 19.46 -39.42 -10.30
CA ALA A 85 18.15 -39.11 -9.73
C ALA A 85 17.15 -38.71 -10.82
N SER A 86 17.55 -37.88 -11.78
CA SER A 86 16.71 -37.50 -12.93
C SER A 86 16.36 -38.71 -13.82
N ILE A 87 17.31 -39.63 -14.02
CA ILE A 87 17.05 -40.90 -14.73
C ILE A 87 16.04 -41.75 -13.96
N ALA A 88 16.12 -41.78 -12.63
CA ALA A 88 15.18 -42.53 -11.79
C ALA A 88 13.75 -42.02 -11.92
N VAL A 89 13.53 -40.73 -12.24
CA VAL A 89 12.19 -40.13 -12.42
C VAL A 89 11.46 -40.70 -13.64
N GLY A 90 12.16 -41.03 -14.74
CA GLY A 90 11.49 -41.61 -15.91
C GLY A 90 11.05 -43.06 -15.74
N ARG A 91 11.19 -43.61 -14.53
CA ARG A 91 10.53 -44.85 -14.14
C ARG A 91 9.11 -44.54 -13.69
N GLU A 92 8.17 -44.65 -14.62
CA GLU A 92 6.77 -44.39 -14.33
C GLU A 92 6.19 -45.51 -13.45
N THR A 93 5.64 -45.14 -12.30
CA THR A 93 5.03 -46.10 -11.38
C THR A 93 3.64 -46.49 -11.84
N ARG A 94 3.24 -47.74 -11.56
CA ARG A 94 1.92 -48.25 -11.88
C ARG A 94 0.81 -47.36 -11.30
N GLN A 95 0.04 -46.70 -12.16
CA GLN A 95 -1.10 -45.87 -11.79
C GLN A 95 -2.41 -46.57 -12.18
N THR A 96 -2.98 -47.33 -11.23
CA THR A 96 -4.23 -48.08 -11.43
C THR A 96 -5.48 -47.34 -10.95
N ARG A 97 -5.35 -46.08 -10.55
CA ARG A 97 -6.43 -45.28 -9.96
C ARG A 97 -6.74 -44.10 -10.87
N ASN A 98 -8.02 -43.93 -11.22
CA ASN A 98 -8.52 -42.82 -12.03
C ASN A 98 -8.54 -41.49 -11.28
N ALA A 99 -8.74 -41.52 -9.95
CA ALA A 99 -8.82 -40.33 -9.12
C ALA A 99 -7.74 -40.34 -8.03
N PRO A 100 -6.96 -39.24 -7.86
CA PRO A 100 -6.04 -39.07 -6.74
C PRO A 100 -6.77 -39.16 -5.40
N ARG A 101 -6.14 -39.74 -4.37
CA ARG A 101 -6.72 -39.84 -3.02
C ARG A 101 -5.99 -38.93 -2.04
N VAL A 102 -6.75 -38.25 -1.19
CA VAL A 102 -6.24 -37.38 -0.12
C VAL A 102 -6.36 -38.13 1.20
N SER A 103 -5.25 -38.26 1.93
CA SER A 103 -5.25 -38.85 3.28
C SER A 103 -5.84 -37.85 4.26
N VAL A 104 -7.01 -38.18 4.82
CA VAL A 104 -7.73 -37.28 5.71
C VAL A 104 -8.61 -38.07 6.67
N ARG A 105 -8.74 -37.58 7.90
CA ARG A 105 -9.46 -38.25 8.99
C ARG A 105 -10.75 -37.51 9.33
N LEU A 106 -11.81 -37.80 8.57
CA LEU A 106 -13.15 -37.26 8.78
C LEU A 106 -14.01 -38.24 9.58
N PRO A 107 -14.83 -37.78 10.53
CA PRO A 107 -15.83 -38.63 11.19
C PRO A 107 -16.95 -38.95 10.20
N VAL A 108 -17.20 -40.23 9.94
CA VAL A 108 -18.26 -40.67 9.02
C VAL A 108 -19.09 -41.78 9.65
N VAL A 109 -20.36 -41.85 9.30
CA VAL A 109 -21.26 -42.93 9.68
C VAL A 109 -21.59 -43.74 8.44
N VAL A 110 -21.29 -45.03 8.47
CA VAL A 110 -21.62 -45.97 7.38
C VAL A 110 -22.84 -46.77 7.80
N THR A 111 -23.92 -46.72 7.01
CA THR A 111 -25.15 -47.47 7.26
C THR A 111 -25.26 -48.62 6.27
N ASP A 112 -25.43 -49.85 6.74
CA ASP A 112 -25.62 -51.01 5.86
C ASP A 112 -27.08 -51.18 5.39
N ALA A 113 -27.29 -52.13 4.48
CA ALA A 113 -28.63 -52.45 3.96
C ALA A 113 -29.61 -53.00 5.01
N HIS A 114 -29.11 -53.43 6.17
CA HIS A 114 -29.92 -53.90 7.31
C HIS A 114 -30.19 -52.78 8.33
N GLY A 115 -29.78 -51.54 8.04
CA GLY A 115 -29.96 -50.37 8.92
C GLY A 115 -28.96 -50.27 10.06
N ARG A 116 -27.93 -51.12 10.12
CA ARG A 116 -26.88 -51.04 11.13
C ARG A 116 -25.97 -49.85 10.83
N GLN A 117 -25.81 -48.96 11.80
CA GLN A 117 -24.94 -47.78 11.70
C GLN A 117 -23.58 -48.05 12.33
N MET A 118 -22.53 -47.72 11.59
CA MET A 118 -21.14 -47.95 11.96
C MET A 118 -20.40 -46.61 11.95
N ALA A 119 -20.15 -46.05 13.13
CA ALA A 119 -19.31 -44.86 13.26
C ALA A 119 -17.84 -45.22 12.98
N GLY A 120 -17.20 -44.43 12.13
CA GLY A 120 -15.82 -44.63 11.73
C GLY A 120 -15.14 -43.32 11.38
N HIS A 121 -13.85 -43.42 11.02
CA HIS A 121 -13.13 -42.29 10.47
C HIS A 121 -12.58 -42.63 9.09
N THR A 122 -12.59 -41.69 8.16
CA THR A 122 -11.90 -41.87 6.89
C THR A 122 -10.40 -42.02 7.14
N ARG A 123 -9.74 -42.81 6.30
CA ARG A 123 -8.28 -42.88 6.18
C ARG A 123 -7.82 -42.09 4.97
N ASP A 124 -8.57 -42.24 3.87
CA ASP A 124 -8.40 -41.49 2.64
C ASP A 124 -9.75 -41.31 1.93
N ILE A 125 -9.84 -40.28 1.09
CA ILE A 125 -11.01 -39.94 0.28
C ILE A 125 -10.57 -39.52 -1.14
N SER A 126 -11.39 -39.80 -2.14
CA SER A 126 -11.31 -39.24 -3.49
C SER A 126 -12.69 -39.11 -4.12
N LEU A 127 -12.74 -38.50 -5.31
CA LEU A 127 -13.93 -38.47 -6.15
C LEU A 127 -14.42 -39.86 -6.57
N GLY A 128 -13.57 -40.90 -6.49
CA GLY A 128 -13.94 -42.28 -6.86
C GLY A 128 -14.32 -43.18 -5.68
N GLY A 129 -14.05 -42.78 -4.44
CA GLY A 129 -14.41 -43.57 -3.26
C GLY A 129 -13.62 -43.15 -2.02
N LEU A 130 -13.74 -43.93 -0.95
CA LEU A 130 -13.13 -43.65 0.34
C LEU A 130 -12.72 -44.93 1.08
N ALA A 131 -11.78 -44.80 2.00
CA ALA A 131 -11.46 -45.85 2.95
C ALA A 131 -11.89 -45.42 4.35
N VAL A 132 -12.66 -46.24 5.04
CA VAL A 132 -13.19 -45.96 6.39
C VAL A 132 -12.67 -46.98 7.38
N GLY A 133 -12.02 -46.51 8.45
CA GLY A 133 -11.69 -47.34 9.60
C GLY A 133 -12.88 -47.45 10.56
N THR A 134 -13.41 -48.65 10.73
CA THR A 134 -14.52 -48.96 11.65
C THR A 134 -14.29 -50.31 12.32
N ARG A 135 -14.57 -50.41 13.62
CA ARG A 135 -14.37 -51.63 14.43
C ARG A 135 -15.36 -52.75 14.10
N LEU A 136 -16.43 -52.44 13.37
CA LEU A 136 -17.52 -53.36 13.06
C LEU A 136 -17.42 -53.94 11.62
N ALA A 137 -16.33 -53.66 10.88
CA ALA A 137 -16.17 -54.17 9.51
C ALA A 137 -16.10 -55.70 9.49
N ALA A 138 -17.05 -56.35 8.82
CA ALA A 138 -17.12 -57.79 8.68
C ALA A 138 -16.99 -58.23 7.20
N PRO A 139 -16.38 -59.39 6.90
CA PRO A 139 -16.09 -59.83 5.52
C PRO A 139 -17.34 -60.10 4.66
N ASP A 140 -18.48 -60.36 5.31
CA ASP A 140 -19.80 -60.56 4.71
C ASP A 140 -20.37 -59.30 4.04
N MET A 141 -19.83 -58.12 4.36
CA MET A 141 -20.25 -56.85 3.76
C MET A 141 -19.73 -56.63 2.34
N VAL A 142 -18.75 -57.41 1.89
CA VAL A 142 -18.11 -57.23 0.56
C VAL A 142 -19.12 -57.46 -0.55
N GLY A 143 -19.17 -56.53 -1.51
CA GLY A 143 -20.10 -56.55 -2.64
C GLY A 143 -21.44 -55.86 -2.36
N GLY A 144 -21.78 -55.58 -1.09
CA GLY A 144 -23.00 -54.88 -0.69
C GLY A 144 -22.94 -53.37 -0.89
N THR A 145 -24.11 -52.72 -0.83
CA THR A 145 -24.27 -51.26 -0.87
C THR A 145 -24.47 -50.72 0.53
N VAL A 146 -23.74 -49.66 0.87
CA VAL A 146 -23.81 -48.94 2.14
C VAL A 146 -24.01 -47.46 1.88
N THR A 147 -24.66 -46.73 2.78
CA THR A 147 -24.77 -45.27 2.69
C THR A 147 -23.74 -44.62 3.60
N VAL A 148 -22.93 -43.72 3.06
CA VAL A 148 -21.94 -42.97 3.84
C VAL A 148 -22.50 -41.60 4.16
N ARG A 149 -22.58 -41.30 5.46
CA ARG A 149 -23.02 -40.01 5.97
C ARG A 149 -21.86 -39.23 6.59
N TYR A 150 -21.67 -38.00 6.13
CA TYR A 150 -20.78 -37.00 6.73
C TYR A 150 -21.59 -35.74 6.99
N ASP A 151 -21.45 -35.20 8.19
CA ASP A 151 -22.17 -34.02 8.63
C ASP A 151 -21.21 -33.16 9.45
N ASN A 152 -20.98 -31.93 9.00
CA ASN A 152 -20.17 -30.97 9.74
C ASN A 152 -20.84 -29.59 9.74
N ALA A 153 -21.33 -29.20 10.92
CA ALA A 153 -22.01 -27.93 11.16
C ALA A 153 -21.12 -26.70 10.96
N ARG A 154 -19.79 -26.83 11.05
CA ARG A 154 -18.85 -25.71 10.82
C ARG A 154 -18.71 -25.34 9.34
N ASP A 155 -18.88 -26.33 8.45
CA ASP A 155 -18.61 -26.19 7.02
C ASP A 155 -19.92 -26.14 6.22
N GLY A 156 -21.07 -26.45 6.84
CA GLY A 156 -22.38 -26.57 6.18
C GLY A 156 -22.48 -27.76 5.22
N ILE A 157 -21.57 -28.73 5.33
CA ILE A 157 -21.47 -29.87 4.41
C ILE A 157 -22.24 -31.05 4.99
N HIS A 158 -23.27 -31.49 4.24
CA HIS A 158 -24.05 -32.69 4.51
C HIS A 158 -23.93 -33.63 3.31
N VAL A 159 -23.51 -34.86 3.59
CA VAL A 159 -23.28 -35.90 2.57
C VAL A 159 -24.03 -37.14 3.01
N GLY A 160 -24.79 -37.74 2.09
CA GLY A 160 -25.56 -38.97 2.31
C GLY A 160 -25.53 -39.86 1.07
N VAL A 161 -24.33 -40.19 0.57
CA VAL A 161 -24.15 -40.80 -0.75
C VAL A 161 -23.97 -42.33 -0.62
N PRO A 162 -24.66 -43.14 -1.45
CA PRO A 162 -24.46 -44.58 -1.46
C PRO A 162 -23.08 -44.96 -2.01
N ALA A 163 -22.51 -46.03 -1.49
CA ALA A 163 -21.23 -46.57 -1.87
C ALA A 163 -21.24 -48.11 -1.85
N ARG A 164 -20.53 -48.73 -2.79
CA ARG A 164 -20.35 -50.18 -2.84
C ARG A 164 -19.11 -50.60 -2.05
N VAL A 165 -19.24 -51.65 -1.24
CA VAL A 165 -18.12 -52.21 -0.47
C VAL A 165 -17.26 -53.08 -1.39
N LEU A 166 -16.04 -52.64 -1.66
CA LEU A 166 -15.07 -53.40 -2.47
C LEU A 166 -14.24 -54.37 -1.64
N GLU A 167 -13.93 -54.01 -0.40
CA GLU A 167 -13.09 -54.81 0.49
C GLU A 167 -13.42 -54.49 1.95
N ALA A 168 -13.48 -55.51 2.81
CA ALA A 168 -13.67 -55.39 4.25
C ALA A 168 -12.67 -56.29 4.98
N ARG A 169 -11.58 -55.72 5.51
CA ARG A 169 -10.50 -56.44 6.21
C ARG A 169 -9.87 -55.55 7.30
N ASP A 170 -9.43 -56.16 8.41
CA ASP A 170 -8.68 -55.51 9.50
C ASP A 170 -9.30 -54.20 10.02
N GLY A 171 -10.62 -54.20 10.26
CA GLY A 171 -11.34 -53.02 10.75
C GLY A 171 -11.34 -51.84 9.77
N ALA A 172 -11.23 -52.11 8.47
CA ALA A 172 -11.28 -51.12 7.40
C ALA A 172 -12.22 -51.55 6.26
N LEU A 173 -13.07 -50.62 5.83
CA LEU A 173 -13.92 -50.73 4.65
C LEU A 173 -13.32 -49.90 3.52
N ARG A 174 -13.17 -50.51 2.34
CA ARG A 174 -12.91 -49.78 1.10
C ARG A 174 -14.21 -49.66 0.32
N LEU A 175 -14.61 -48.42 0.09
CA LEU A 175 -15.89 -48.06 -0.49
C LEU A 175 -15.66 -47.35 -1.83
N GLN A 176 -16.48 -47.66 -2.82
CA GLN A 176 -16.55 -46.97 -4.11
C GLN A 176 -17.88 -46.22 -4.19
N TRP A 177 -17.87 -44.94 -4.54
CA TRP A 177 -19.12 -44.18 -4.66
C TRP A 177 -20.02 -44.78 -5.74
N ALA A 178 -21.31 -44.90 -5.43
CA ALA A 178 -22.35 -45.31 -6.36
C ALA A 178 -23.19 -44.06 -6.72
N VAL A 179 -22.55 -43.09 -7.37
CA VAL A 179 -23.16 -41.82 -7.76
C VAL A 179 -24.30 -42.10 -8.75
N ARG A 180 -25.53 -41.72 -8.41
CA ARG A 180 -26.71 -41.96 -9.26
C ARG A 180 -27.08 -40.74 -10.10
N ASP A 181 -26.83 -39.55 -9.56
CA ASP A 181 -27.19 -38.28 -10.17
C ASP A 181 -26.16 -37.18 -9.84
N LEU A 182 -26.37 -35.99 -10.40
CA LEU A 182 -25.52 -34.82 -10.17
C LEU A 182 -25.58 -34.32 -8.71
N ALA A 183 -26.64 -34.65 -7.96
CA ALA A 183 -26.77 -34.27 -6.55
C ALA A 183 -25.84 -35.10 -5.66
N ASP A 184 -25.76 -36.41 -5.92
CA ASP A 184 -24.79 -37.31 -5.30
C ASP A 184 -23.35 -36.85 -5.64
N GLU A 185 -23.07 -36.47 -6.89
CA GLU A 185 -21.76 -35.97 -7.32
C GLU A 185 -21.37 -34.67 -6.60
N ARG A 186 -22.29 -33.69 -6.54
CA ARG A 186 -22.08 -32.42 -5.82
C ARG A 186 -21.75 -32.64 -4.35
N GLN A 187 -22.40 -33.59 -3.69
CA GLN A 187 -22.12 -33.92 -2.29
C GLN A 187 -20.72 -34.52 -2.11
N VAL A 188 -20.30 -35.43 -3.00
CA VAL A 188 -18.93 -35.98 -2.98
C VAL A 188 -17.89 -34.88 -3.21
N VAL A 189 -18.11 -34.00 -4.20
CA VAL A 189 -17.21 -32.87 -4.49
C VAL A 189 -17.12 -31.93 -3.29
N SER A 190 -18.24 -31.61 -2.65
CA SER A 190 -18.29 -30.76 -1.46
C SER A 190 -17.52 -31.38 -0.30
N MET A 191 -17.65 -32.70 -0.10
CA MET A 191 -16.90 -33.43 0.93
C MET A 191 -15.39 -33.48 0.68
N VAL A 192 -14.95 -33.50 -0.59
CA VAL A 192 -13.54 -33.63 -0.95
C VAL A 192 -12.85 -32.27 -0.99
N PHE A 193 -13.49 -31.26 -1.61
CA PHE A 193 -12.85 -29.96 -1.91
C PHE A 193 -13.49 -28.76 -1.19
N GLY A 194 -14.76 -28.87 -0.77
CA GLY A 194 -15.50 -27.75 -0.16
C GLY A 194 -15.17 -27.48 1.31
N ARG A 195 -14.32 -28.30 1.92
CA ARG A 195 -13.99 -28.18 3.35
C ARG A 195 -12.96 -27.09 3.61
N ASN A 196 -13.22 -26.26 4.62
CA ASN A 196 -12.31 -25.18 5.01
C ASN A 196 -10.96 -25.69 5.55
N ASP A 197 -10.99 -26.79 6.32
CA ASP A 197 -9.77 -27.38 6.90
C ASP A 197 -8.79 -27.96 5.86
N ALA A 198 -9.26 -28.19 4.63
CA ALA A 198 -8.39 -28.61 3.53
C ALA A 198 -7.47 -27.47 3.03
N TRP A 199 -7.81 -26.20 3.29
CA TRP A 199 -7.14 -25.04 2.71
C TRP A 199 -6.59 -24.04 3.73
N ALA A 200 -7.15 -23.99 4.95
CA ALA A 200 -6.77 -23.02 5.98
C ALA A 200 -5.28 -23.05 6.36
N SER A 201 -4.61 -24.20 6.23
CA SER A 201 -3.18 -24.37 6.52
C SER A 201 -2.36 -24.75 5.28
N TRP A 202 -2.83 -24.41 4.07
CA TRP A 202 -2.14 -24.77 2.81
C TRP A 202 -0.69 -24.24 2.74
N ALA A 203 -0.42 -23.11 3.37
CA ALA A 203 0.91 -22.48 3.41
C ALA A 203 1.79 -22.95 4.58
N ASP A 204 1.27 -23.76 5.51
CA ASP A 204 2.01 -24.28 6.67
C ASP A 204 2.81 -25.53 6.26
N PHE A 205 3.91 -25.30 5.54
CA PHE A 205 4.81 -26.39 5.16
C PHE A 205 5.54 -26.94 6.40
N ALA A 206 5.52 -28.27 6.56
CA ALA A 206 6.36 -28.92 7.58
C ALA A 206 7.84 -28.61 7.33
N PRO A 207 8.65 -28.32 8.35
CA PRO A 207 10.05 -27.99 8.18
C PRO A 207 10.81 -29.11 7.47
N ASP A 208 11.61 -28.74 6.47
CA ASP A 208 12.34 -29.67 5.63
C ASP A 208 13.27 -30.58 6.45
N ARG A 209 13.29 -31.88 6.09
CA ARG A 209 14.16 -32.89 6.70
C ARG A 209 15.25 -33.33 5.71
N PRO A 210 16.32 -32.53 5.51
CA PRO A 210 17.25 -32.67 4.39
C PRO A 210 17.91 -34.05 4.31
N LEU A 211 18.30 -34.65 5.45
CA LEU A 211 18.92 -35.97 5.50
C LEU A 211 17.97 -37.09 5.04
N ARG A 212 16.68 -36.98 5.38
CA ARG A 212 15.66 -37.94 4.93
C ARG A 212 15.42 -37.80 3.44
N SER A 213 15.35 -36.57 2.93
CA SER A 213 15.23 -36.29 1.50
C SER A 213 16.41 -36.83 0.70
N LEU A 214 17.64 -36.63 1.20
CA LEU A 214 18.85 -37.19 0.58
C LEU A 214 18.84 -38.73 0.59
N ALA A 215 18.46 -39.36 1.70
CA ALA A 215 18.32 -40.82 1.77
C ALA A 215 17.25 -41.36 0.80
N MET A 216 16.15 -40.63 0.59
CA MET A 216 15.12 -40.99 -0.39
C MET A 216 15.66 -40.91 -1.83
N VAL A 217 16.45 -39.88 -2.16
CA VAL A 217 17.11 -39.76 -3.47
C VAL A 217 18.06 -40.94 -3.73
N PHE A 218 18.92 -41.27 -2.78
CA PHE A 218 19.82 -42.42 -2.92
C PHE A 218 19.07 -43.76 -3.04
N ARG A 219 17.96 -43.92 -2.29
CA ARG A 219 17.09 -45.10 -2.41
C ARG A 219 16.44 -45.20 -3.79
N SER A 220 16.00 -44.09 -4.38
CA SER A 220 15.43 -44.02 -5.73
C SER A 220 16.49 -44.37 -6.79
N ILE A 221 17.71 -43.83 -6.66
CA ILE A 221 18.85 -44.18 -7.52
C ILE A 221 19.19 -45.66 -7.41
N GLY A 222 19.26 -46.21 -6.18
CA GLY A 222 19.48 -47.65 -5.96
C GLY A 222 18.40 -48.55 -6.57
N GLY A 223 17.20 -48.01 -6.79
CA GLY A 223 16.11 -48.67 -7.52
C GLY A 223 16.37 -48.87 -9.02
N LEU A 224 17.24 -48.07 -9.64
CA LEU A 224 17.67 -48.25 -11.05
C LEU A 224 18.53 -49.51 -11.22
N LEU A 225 19.35 -49.84 -10.21
CA LEU A 225 20.29 -50.97 -10.25
C LEU A 225 19.63 -52.32 -9.90
N ARG A 226 18.42 -52.31 -9.34
CA ARG A 226 17.67 -53.53 -8.99
C ARG A 226 16.80 -53.99 -10.17
N ARG A 227 17.17 -55.11 -10.82
CA ARG A 227 16.29 -55.85 -11.72
C ARG A 227 15.12 -56.42 -10.91
N ARG A 228 13.91 -55.89 -11.10
CA ARG A 228 12.69 -56.53 -10.59
C ARG A 228 12.17 -57.53 -11.64
N PRO A 229 11.70 -58.73 -11.24
CA PRO A 229 11.03 -59.64 -12.17
C PRO A 229 9.80 -58.96 -12.79
N ALA A 230 9.52 -59.28 -14.06
CA ALA A 230 8.38 -58.75 -14.78
C ALA A 230 7.08 -59.14 -14.05
N GLU A 231 6.36 -58.15 -13.55
CA GLU A 231 5.13 -58.35 -12.79
C GLU A 231 3.98 -58.69 -13.76
N ALA A 232 3.23 -59.77 -13.49
CA ALA A 232 2.13 -60.20 -14.35
C ALA A 232 1.05 -59.10 -14.45
N PRO A 233 0.46 -58.86 -15.64
CA PRO A 233 -0.65 -57.93 -15.79
C PRO A 233 -1.83 -58.37 -14.91
N ARG A 234 -2.32 -57.46 -14.07
CA ARG A 234 -3.63 -57.63 -13.40
C ARG A 234 -4.68 -57.01 -14.32
N ALA A 235 -5.76 -57.74 -14.62
CA ALA A 235 -6.86 -57.23 -15.44
C ALA A 235 -7.38 -55.91 -14.87
N LEU A 236 -7.47 -54.88 -15.73
CA LEU A 236 -8.24 -53.69 -15.43
C LEU A 236 -9.71 -54.10 -15.51
N HIS A 237 -10.54 -53.73 -14.53
CA HIS A 237 -11.98 -53.93 -14.66
C HIS A 237 -12.48 -53.04 -15.81
N GLU A 238 -12.87 -53.65 -16.93
CA GLU A 238 -13.70 -53.00 -17.93
C GLU A 238 -15.04 -52.68 -17.27
N MET A 239 -15.37 -51.40 -17.21
CA MET A 239 -16.74 -50.98 -16.94
C MET A 239 -17.58 -51.44 -18.14
N GLY A 240 -18.67 -52.16 -17.86
CA GLY A 240 -19.53 -52.72 -18.89
C GLY A 240 -20.03 -51.65 -19.86
N GLU A 241 -20.08 -52.03 -21.14
CA GLU A 241 -20.64 -51.25 -22.23
C GLU A 241 -22.07 -50.80 -21.90
N GLY A 242 -22.24 -49.50 -21.70
CA GLY A 242 -23.53 -48.84 -21.50
C GLY A 242 -23.38 -47.34 -21.71
N GLU A 243 -23.67 -46.90 -22.94
CA GLU A 243 -23.77 -45.51 -23.42
C GLU A 243 -22.54 -44.59 -23.27
N LEU A 244 -21.69 -44.62 -24.30
CA LEU A 244 -20.76 -43.54 -24.63
C LEU A 244 -21.38 -42.67 -25.74
N PRO A 245 -21.64 -41.36 -25.53
CA PRO A 245 -21.76 -40.44 -26.65
C PRO A 245 -20.37 -39.91 -27.05
N ALA A 246 -20.14 -39.89 -28.36
CA ALA A 246 -19.05 -39.26 -29.11
C ALA A 246 -17.64 -39.86 -28.92
N THR A 247 -17.23 -40.58 -29.96
CA THR A 247 -15.86 -40.95 -30.32
C THR A 247 -14.93 -39.72 -30.24
N GLU A 248 -14.13 -39.60 -29.19
CA GLU A 248 -12.96 -38.72 -29.22
C GLU A 248 -11.96 -39.31 -30.22
N GLU A 249 -11.76 -38.58 -31.30
CA GLU A 249 -10.82 -38.90 -32.37
C GLU A 249 -9.41 -38.97 -31.76
N LYS A 250 -8.89 -40.19 -31.61
CA LYS A 250 -7.50 -40.45 -31.22
C LYS A 250 -6.59 -39.85 -32.30
N LEU A 251 -6.15 -38.62 -32.10
CA LEU A 251 -5.16 -37.97 -32.95
C LEU A 251 -3.92 -38.85 -33.03
N GLU A 252 -3.64 -39.38 -34.23
CA GLU A 252 -2.43 -40.14 -34.50
C GLU A 252 -1.20 -39.33 -34.10
N LYS A 253 -0.27 -39.97 -33.37
CA LYS A 253 1.07 -39.44 -33.09
C LYS A 253 1.81 -39.19 -34.41
N GLN A 254 1.64 -38.02 -35.00
CA GLN A 254 2.53 -37.55 -36.06
C GLN A 254 3.85 -37.07 -35.44
N SER A 255 4.72 -38.01 -35.09
CA SER A 255 6.13 -37.71 -34.89
C SER A 255 6.76 -37.46 -36.26
N PHE A 256 7.03 -36.21 -36.62
CA PHE A 256 7.91 -35.88 -37.75
C PHE A 256 9.33 -36.39 -37.44
N VAL A 257 9.61 -37.62 -37.85
CA VAL A 257 10.94 -38.24 -37.83
C VAL A 257 11.55 -38.07 -39.22
N LEU A 258 12.33 -37.00 -39.40
CA LEU A 258 13.31 -36.98 -40.49
C LEU A 258 14.44 -37.92 -40.07
N LYS A 259 14.50 -39.12 -40.67
CA LYS A 259 15.61 -40.05 -40.51
C LYS A 259 16.85 -39.47 -41.22
N PRO A 260 17.95 -39.18 -40.51
CA PRO A 260 19.20 -38.82 -41.17
C PRO A 260 19.85 -40.08 -41.73
N VAL A 261 20.05 -40.10 -43.05
CA VAL A 261 20.94 -41.03 -43.76
C VAL A 261 22.39 -40.66 -43.42
N PRO A 262 23.32 -41.61 -43.23
CA PRO A 262 24.65 -41.32 -42.73
C PRO A 262 25.56 -40.84 -43.87
N ARG A 263 26.30 -39.73 -43.68
CA ARG A 263 27.60 -39.52 -44.33
C ARG A 263 28.47 -38.43 -43.67
N SER A 264 29.67 -38.88 -43.28
CA SER A 264 30.96 -38.20 -43.02
C SER A 264 31.03 -36.85 -42.28
N ALA A 265 31.43 -36.96 -41.01
CA ALA A 265 32.63 -36.40 -40.38
C ALA A 265 33.11 -34.94 -40.62
N ARG A 266 33.32 -34.28 -39.45
CA ARG A 266 34.29 -33.21 -39.10
C ARG A 266 33.93 -31.76 -39.46
N HIS A 267 33.47 -31.00 -38.47
CA HIS A 267 34.24 -30.03 -37.66
C HIS A 267 33.28 -29.26 -36.73
N GLY A 268 33.76 -28.80 -35.56
CA GLY A 268 33.09 -27.77 -34.76
C GLY A 268 32.54 -28.24 -33.42
N ALA A 269 33.43 -28.33 -32.44
CA ALA A 269 33.10 -28.46 -31.04
C ALA A 269 32.60 -27.12 -30.46
N THR A 270 31.91 -27.20 -29.31
CA THR A 270 31.82 -26.17 -28.23
C THR A 270 31.00 -24.91 -28.57
N VAL A 271 30.08 -24.39 -27.75
CA VAL A 271 30.20 -23.96 -26.35
C VAL A 271 28.78 -23.80 -25.78
N SER A 272 28.64 -23.89 -24.45
CA SER A 272 27.55 -23.31 -23.61
C SER A 272 26.65 -24.33 -22.91
N ALA A 273 27.22 -25.06 -21.95
CA ALA A 273 26.46 -25.66 -20.85
C ALA A 273 27.33 -25.66 -19.58
N ALA A 274 27.70 -24.47 -19.11
CA ALA A 274 28.26 -24.27 -17.79
C ALA A 274 28.12 -22.79 -17.43
N LEU A 275 27.11 -22.45 -16.62
CA LEU A 275 27.21 -21.48 -15.53
C LEU A 275 25.81 -21.28 -14.92
N PHE A 276 25.35 -22.30 -14.21
CA PHE A 276 24.43 -22.11 -13.09
C PHE A 276 24.77 -23.20 -12.09
N VAL A 277 25.26 -22.76 -10.92
CA VAL A 277 25.39 -23.45 -9.63
C VAL A 277 26.81 -23.25 -9.08
N ALA A 278 26.98 -22.11 -8.42
CA ALA A 278 27.74 -22.00 -7.18
C ALA A 278 27.44 -20.61 -6.61
N PHE A 279 26.53 -20.52 -5.63
CA PHE A 279 26.81 -19.92 -4.32
C PHE A 279 25.53 -19.79 -3.48
N THR A 280 25.22 -20.87 -2.78
CA THR A 280 24.72 -20.86 -1.39
C THR A 280 25.40 -22.07 -0.75
N ALA A 281 25.87 -22.07 0.48
CA ALA A 281 25.97 -21.11 1.57
C ALA A 281 27.04 -21.70 2.52
N LEU A 282 27.59 -20.93 3.45
CA LEU A 282 28.21 -21.50 4.65
C LEU A 282 28.12 -20.51 5.82
N VAL A 283 27.36 -20.94 6.84
CA VAL A 283 27.46 -20.57 8.27
C VAL A 283 28.15 -21.76 8.94
N PRO A 284 29.08 -21.59 9.90
CA PRO A 284 28.81 -21.89 11.34
C PRO A 284 29.74 -21.08 12.30
N ALA A 285 29.75 -21.11 13.64
CA ALA A 285 28.88 -21.47 14.78
C ALA A 285 29.67 -21.08 16.07
N ALA A 286 28.99 -21.11 17.24
CA ALA A 286 29.49 -21.54 18.56
C ALA A 286 30.05 -20.53 19.61
N MET A 287 29.26 -20.42 20.70
CA MET A 287 29.54 -20.70 22.14
C MET A 287 30.27 -19.73 23.11
N ALA A 288 29.61 -19.60 24.29
CA ALA A 288 30.11 -19.60 25.70
C ALA A 288 30.36 -18.29 26.50
N GLN A 289 29.47 -18.06 27.49
CA GLN A 289 29.66 -17.93 28.96
C GLN A 289 30.55 -16.82 29.58
N GLU A 290 29.96 -15.94 30.42
CA GLU A 290 30.26 -15.71 31.87
C GLU A 290 29.52 -14.47 32.45
N ALA A 291 29.24 -14.50 33.77
CA ALA A 291 28.74 -13.39 34.61
C ALA A 291 29.89 -12.94 35.55
N PRO A 292 29.92 -11.71 36.13
CA PRO A 292 29.08 -11.35 37.29
C PRO A 292 28.77 -9.83 37.50
N SER A 293 27.94 -9.54 38.51
CA SER A 293 27.56 -8.26 39.18
C SER A 293 28.76 -7.50 39.82
N PRO A 294 28.67 -6.29 40.46
CA PRO A 294 27.57 -5.70 41.24
C PRO A 294 27.42 -4.14 41.26
N ASP A 295 26.45 -3.66 42.07
CA ASP A 295 26.34 -2.39 42.82
C ASP A 295 26.31 -1.02 42.10
N GLN A 296 25.26 -0.21 42.39
CA GLN A 296 25.38 0.91 43.35
C GLN A 296 24.05 1.62 43.64
N SER A 297 23.92 1.95 44.92
CA SER A 297 22.94 2.75 45.66
C SER A 297 23.06 4.27 45.47
N GLY A 298 21.99 5.02 45.74
CA GLY A 298 22.02 6.47 46.06
C GLY A 298 20.85 7.24 45.41
N VAL A 299 19.65 7.33 45.98
CA VAL A 299 19.18 8.12 47.15
C VAL A 299 18.96 9.61 46.85
N SER A 300 17.75 10.05 47.24
CA SER A 300 17.17 11.40 47.44
C SER A 300 16.45 12.04 46.24
N ALA A 301 15.11 12.19 46.26
CA ALA A 301 14.23 13.05 47.09
C ALA A 301 14.38 14.53 46.69
N GLU A 302 13.35 15.34 46.43
CA GLU A 302 12.03 15.46 47.07
C GLU A 302 11.16 16.46 46.25
N THR A 303 9.98 16.07 45.76
CA THR A 303 8.63 16.66 46.07
C THR A 303 8.20 18.00 45.39
N PRO A 304 6.94 18.48 45.50
CA PRO A 304 5.61 17.81 45.37
C PRO A 304 4.49 18.69 44.72
N PHE A 305 3.32 18.07 44.49
CA PHE A 305 1.95 18.63 44.30
C PHE A 305 1.62 19.34 42.95
N GLY A 306 0.41 19.24 42.41
CA GLY A 306 -0.80 18.58 42.91
C GLY A 306 -2.01 18.82 42.01
N ASP A 307 -2.95 17.88 42.09
CA ASP A 307 -4.31 17.98 41.58
C ASP A 307 -5.13 18.99 42.42
N SER A 308 -5.88 19.88 41.76
CA SER A 308 -7.15 20.43 42.26
C SER A 308 -7.90 21.27 41.21
N ASN A 309 -8.75 20.62 40.41
CA ASN A 309 -9.79 21.30 39.63
C ASN A 309 -11.11 21.30 40.41
N THR A 310 -11.19 22.16 41.43
CA THR A 310 -12.45 22.48 42.11
C THR A 310 -12.63 23.99 42.17
N GLY A 311 -13.32 24.55 41.17
CA GLY A 311 -13.79 25.93 41.13
C GLY A 311 -15.30 25.96 40.97
N VAL A 312 -15.98 26.68 41.87
CA VAL A 312 -17.44 26.84 41.95
C VAL A 312 -17.93 27.77 40.84
N VAL A 313 -19.02 27.38 40.16
CA VAL A 313 -19.72 28.17 39.14
C VAL A 313 -20.61 29.22 39.83
N PRO A 314 -20.60 30.51 39.44
CA PRO A 314 -21.50 31.52 40.01
C PRO A 314 -22.94 31.41 39.48
N ASP A 315 -23.91 31.58 40.37
CA ASP A 315 -25.36 31.38 40.18
C ASP A 315 -26.14 32.53 39.47
N ALA A 316 -25.48 33.46 38.76
CA ALA A 316 -26.22 34.47 38.00
C ALA A 316 -25.46 34.98 36.76
N PRO A 317 -26.11 35.07 35.59
CA PRO A 317 -25.51 35.68 34.41
C PRO A 317 -25.35 37.20 34.62
N PRO A 318 -24.20 37.79 34.24
CA PRO A 318 -23.99 39.23 34.37
C PRO A 318 -24.89 40.02 33.40
N ALA A 319 -25.37 41.18 33.84
CA ALA A 319 -26.17 42.08 33.02
C ALA A 319 -25.32 42.68 31.88
N ILE A 320 -25.80 42.58 30.64
CA ILE A 320 -25.11 43.04 29.42
C ILE A 320 -25.42 44.52 29.17
N ASP A 321 -24.36 45.31 28.94
CA ASP A 321 -24.43 46.74 28.57
C ASP A 321 -25.02 46.94 27.15
N PRO A 322 -26.13 47.68 26.99
CA PRO A 322 -26.74 47.98 25.69
C PRO A 322 -25.79 48.68 24.70
N ALA A 323 -24.85 49.50 25.18
CA ALA A 323 -23.87 50.19 24.34
C ALA A 323 -22.72 49.29 23.87
N ALA A 324 -22.55 48.12 24.51
CA ALA A 324 -21.70 47.03 24.02
C ALA A 324 -22.46 46.15 23.03
N ALA A 325 -23.75 45.91 23.23
CA ALA A 325 -24.62 45.16 22.32
C ALA A 325 -24.77 45.83 20.93
N ASP A 326 -24.86 47.16 20.87
CA ASP A 326 -24.91 47.91 19.59
C ASP A 326 -23.58 47.89 18.80
N ARG A 327 -22.46 47.51 19.44
CA ARG A 327 -21.18 47.25 18.75
C ARG A 327 -21.09 45.83 18.17
N ILE A 328 -22.05 44.97 18.50
CA ILE A 328 -21.99 43.51 18.26
C ILE A 328 -22.93 43.05 17.14
N SER A 329 -23.96 43.79 16.73
CA SER A 329 -24.98 43.26 15.82
C SER A 329 -24.82 43.70 14.35
N ASP A 330 -24.67 42.70 13.48
CA ASP A 330 -25.13 42.70 12.09
C ASP A 330 -26.52 42.02 12.01
N ALA A 331 -27.18 42.05 10.86
CA ALA A 331 -28.42 41.32 10.62
C ALA A 331 -28.26 39.82 10.95
N GLU A 332 -29.28 39.25 11.60
CA GLU A 332 -29.32 37.81 11.88
C GLU A 332 -29.29 37.01 10.58
N VAL A 333 -28.41 36.01 10.51
CA VAL A 333 -28.33 35.09 9.37
C VAL A 333 -28.76 33.70 9.83
N THR A 334 -29.88 33.23 9.29
CA THR A 334 -30.36 31.87 9.49
C THR A 334 -29.81 30.94 8.41
N ARG A 335 -29.22 29.82 8.83
CA ARG A 335 -28.69 28.76 7.97
C ARG A 335 -29.29 27.42 8.38
N THR A 336 -29.80 26.68 7.41
CA THR A 336 -30.26 25.30 7.61
C THR A 336 -29.25 24.33 7.00
N LEU A 337 -28.71 23.44 7.83
CA LEU A 337 -27.75 22.41 7.45
C LEU A 337 -28.42 21.04 7.57
N THR A 338 -28.33 20.21 6.53
CA THR A 338 -28.79 18.81 6.58
C THR A 338 -27.72 17.93 7.24
N PHE A 339 -28.10 16.76 7.74
CA PHE A 339 -27.14 15.80 8.31
C PHE A 339 -26.15 15.30 7.26
N ARG A 340 -26.58 15.20 6.00
CA ARG A 340 -25.68 14.98 4.86
C ARG A 340 -24.59 16.06 4.76
N ASN A 341 -24.95 17.33 4.93
CA ASN A 341 -23.98 18.44 4.93
C ASN A 341 -23.03 18.39 6.14
N LEU A 342 -23.47 17.77 7.25
CA LEU A 342 -22.67 17.57 8.47
C LEU A 342 -21.81 16.29 8.44
N GLY A 343 -21.84 15.51 7.37
CA GLY A 343 -20.95 14.35 7.17
C GLY A 343 -21.64 12.98 7.11
N ALA A 344 -22.97 12.89 7.24
CA ALA A 344 -23.72 11.63 7.04
C ALA A 344 -23.84 11.28 5.54
N THR A 345 -22.73 10.98 4.87
CA THR A 345 -22.67 10.76 3.41
C THR A 345 -23.00 9.33 2.97
N THR A 346 -22.96 8.36 3.88
CA THR A 346 -23.19 6.93 3.61
C THR A 346 -24.64 6.48 3.81
N GLY A 347 -25.56 7.41 4.02
CA GLY A 347 -26.98 7.14 4.29
C GLY A 347 -27.40 7.48 5.73
N PRO A 348 -28.55 6.96 6.20
CA PRO A 348 -29.08 7.30 7.52
C PRO A 348 -28.18 6.81 8.66
N LEU A 349 -28.09 7.59 9.74
CA LEU A 349 -27.40 7.18 10.95
C LEU A 349 -28.14 5.99 11.56
N THR A 350 -27.46 4.85 11.67
CA THR A 350 -28.07 3.60 12.16
C THR A 350 -27.48 3.25 13.51
N LEU A 351 -28.32 3.32 14.54
CA LEU A 351 -28.02 2.92 15.91
C LEU A 351 -28.48 1.47 16.12
N ARG A 352 -27.68 0.67 16.84
CA ARG A 352 -27.97 -0.75 17.12
C ARG A 352 -27.72 -1.06 18.60
N GLY A 353 -28.24 -2.19 19.10
CA GLY A 353 -28.03 -2.59 20.50
C GLY A 353 -26.56 -2.65 20.93
N TYR A 354 -25.66 -3.11 20.06
CA TYR A 354 -24.20 -3.16 20.31
C TYR A 354 -23.44 -1.89 19.87
N SER A 355 -24.11 -0.94 19.21
CA SER A 355 -23.55 0.35 18.80
C SER A 355 -24.60 1.44 19.06
N PRO A 356 -24.84 1.77 20.35
CA PRO A 356 -25.94 2.63 20.75
C PRO A 356 -25.63 4.12 20.60
N LEU A 357 -24.41 4.51 20.25
CA LEU A 357 -24.00 5.91 20.15
C LEU A 357 -23.58 6.25 18.72
N GLN A 358 -24.14 7.32 18.16
CA GLN A 358 -23.74 7.94 16.90
C GLN A 358 -23.68 9.45 17.08
N GLY A 359 -22.78 10.15 16.38
CA GLY A 359 -22.61 11.59 16.55
C GLY A 359 -22.31 12.31 15.23
N LEU A 360 -22.60 13.61 15.20
CA LEU A 360 -22.28 14.53 14.11
C LEU A 360 -21.65 15.81 14.65
N ASP A 361 -20.66 16.35 13.94
CA ASP A 361 -20.06 17.64 14.31
C ASP A 361 -20.86 18.79 13.69
N VAL A 362 -21.25 19.76 14.53
CA VAL A 362 -21.93 21.00 14.11
C VAL A 362 -20.94 22.16 14.23
N VAL A 363 -20.43 22.62 13.10
CA VAL A 363 -19.41 23.66 13.06
C VAL A 363 -20.04 25.05 13.07
N VAL A 364 -19.71 25.85 14.09
CA VAL A 364 -20.05 27.28 14.17
C VAL A 364 -18.77 28.10 14.02
N PRO A 365 -18.68 29.00 13.02
CA PRO A 365 -17.49 29.83 12.85
C PRO A 365 -17.19 30.68 14.08
N ALA A 366 -15.91 30.81 14.45
CA ALA A 366 -15.49 31.56 15.64
C ALA A 366 -15.89 33.05 15.65
N ASN A 367 -16.18 33.64 14.48
CA ASN A 367 -16.66 35.02 14.36
C ASN A 367 -18.19 35.15 14.40
N ARG A 368 -18.90 34.08 14.78
CA ARG A 368 -20.35 34.04 14.87
C ARG A 368 -20.79 33.48 16.22
N VAL A 369 -21.89 34.02 16.72
CA VAL A 369 -22.58 33.51 17.91
C VAL A 369 -23.97 33.07 17.49
N VAL A 370 -24.38 31.90 17.96
CA VAL A 370 -25.73 31.38 17.74
C VAL A 370 -26.70 32.15 18.63
N THR A 371 -27.78 32.70 18.06
CA THR A 371 -28.87 33.37 18.80
C THR A 371 -30.10 32.49 18.91
N HIS A 372 -30.31 31.59 17.95
CA HIS A 372 -31.38 30.61 17.97
C HIS A 372 -30.95 29.35 17.22
N ALA A 373 -31.34 28.18 17.71
CA ALA A 373 -31.06 26.92 17.05
C ALA A 373 -32.25 25.96 17.18
N GLN A 374 -32.55 25.26 16.09
CA GLN A 374 -33.63 24.28 16.04
C GLN A 374 -33.17 23.03 15.29
N LEU A 375 -33.42 21.86 15.85
CA LEU A 375 -33.13 20.56 15.29
C LEU A 375 -34.40 19.87 14.82
N THR A 376 -34.50 19.55 13.54
CA THR A 376 -35.63 18.81 12.96
C THR A 376 -35.18 17.41 12.54
N LEU A 377 -35.72 16.39 13.20
CA LEU A 377 -35.38 14.99 12.99
C LEU A 377 -36.48 14.23 12.25
N SER A 378 -36.08 13.32 11.37
CA SER A 378 -36.95 12.30 10.80
C SER A 378 -36.23 10.96 10.73
N GLY A 379 -36.97 9.86 10.72
CA GLY A 379 -36.36 8.53 10.77
C GLY A 379 -37.36 7.43 11.08
N ALA A 380 -36.84 6.31 11.59
CA ALA A 380 -37.66 5.20 12.07
C ALA A 380 -37.01 4.47 13.25
N LEU A 381 -37.82 3.95 14.16
CA LEU A 381 -37.41 3.00 15.20
C LEU A 381 -38.03 1.63 14.92
N SER A 382 -37.42 0.57 15.43
CA SER A 382 -37.98 -0.78 15.28
C SER A 382 -39.34 -0.92 15.98
N PRO A 383 -40.37 -1.51 15.31
CA PRO A 383 -41.69 -1.72 15.89
C PRO A 383 -41.69 -2.73 17.04
N SER A 384 -40.64 -3.54 17.15
CA SER A 384 -40.51 -4.58 18.18
C SER A 384 -39.92 -4.07 19.50
N LEU A 385 -39.60 -2.78 19.59
CA LEU A 385 -39.07 -2.16 20.81
C LEU A 385 -40.17 -1.94 21.85
N LEU A 386 -39.83 -2.10 23.12
CA LEU A 386 -40.70 -1.82 24.26
C LEU A 386 -40.78 -0.29 24.47
N PRO A 387 -41.98 0.32 24.34
CA PRO A 387 -42.15 1.76 24.47
C PRO A 387 -41.74 2.32 25.83
N GLU A 388 -41.90 1.53 26.90
CA GLU A 388 -41.57 1.93 28.27
C GLU A 388 -40.07 1.93 28.60
N ALA A 389 -39.24 1.24 27.82
CA ALA A 389 -37.82 1.02 28.11
C ALA A 389 -36.88 1.43 26.97
N SER A 390 -37.43 1.81 25.81
CA SER A 390 -36.67 2.14 24.62
C SER A 390 -36.84 3.60 24.19
N ALA A 391 -35.74 4.27 23.91
CA ALA A 391 -35.74 5.64 23.43
C ALA A 391 -34.41 5.99 22.73
N VAL A 392 -34.45 7.05 21.91
CA VAL A 392 -33.23 7.71 21.42
C VAL A 392 -33.13 9.08 22.07
N THR A 393 -32.10 9.27 22.88
CA THR A 393 -31.80 10.56 23.53
C THR A 393 -30.84 11.35 22.67
N VAL A 394 -31.16 12.63 22.47
CA VAL A 394 -30.37 13.58 21.69
C VAL A 394 -29.66 14.51 22.65
N THR A 395 -28.35 14.66 22.47
CA THR A 395 -27.52 15.58 23.26
C THR A 395 -26.64 16.42 22.36
N LEU A 396 -26.32 17.64 22.79
CA LEU A 396 -25.34 18.51 22.14
C LEU A 396 -24.27 18.83 23.19
N ASN A 397 -23.01 18.47 22.93
CA ASN A 397 -21.91 18.64 23.91
C ASN A 397 -22.26 18.07 25.29
N GLU A 398 -22.84 16.87 25.31
CA GLU A 398 -23.34 16.18 26.51
C GLU A 398 -24.51 16.88 27.24
N GLN A 399 -25.04 17.97 26.70
CA GLN A 399 -26.25 18.64 27.21
C GLN A 399 -27.51 18.07 26.56
N TYR A 400 -28.55 17.86 27.35
CA TYR A 400 -29.81 17.27 26.90
C TYR A 400 -30.59 18.21 25.96
N VAL A 401 -30.95 17.71 24.78
CA VAL A 401 -31.78 18.43 23.79
C VAL A 401 -33.19 17.85 23.73
N GLY A 402 -33.34 16.52 23.73
CA GLY A 402 -34.64 15.89 23.61
C GLY A 402 -34.57 14.37 23.55
N THR A 403 -35.73 13.72 23.57
CA THR A 403 -35.84 12.26 23.50
C THR A 403 -36.93 11.85 22.51
N LEU A 404 -36.56 10.99 21.57
CA LEU A 404 -37.49 10.30 20.67
C LEU A 404 -37.99 9.04 21.35
N LYS A 405 -39.30 8.96 21.56
CA LYS A 405 -39.97 7.78 22.14
C LYS A 405 -40.39 6.81 21.03
N VAL A 406 -40.45 5.53 21.37
CA VAL A 406 -40.92 4.49 20.46
C VAL A 406 -42.45 4.52 20.38
N ASP A 407 -42.99 4.54 19.16
CA ASP A 407 -44.39 4.24 18.86
C ASP A 407 -44.46 3.00 17.96
N PRO A 408 -44.88 1.83 18.48
CA PRO A 408 -44.97 0.61 17.68
C PRO A 408 -45.98 0.68 16.54
N GLN A 409 -47.00 1.55 16.64
CA GLN A 409 -48.02 1.73 15.59
C GLN A 409 -47.51 2.61 14.45
N HIS A 410 -46.58 3.51 14.75
CA HIS A 410 -45.94 4.39 13.78
C HIS A 410 -44.41 4.27 13.90
N PRO A 411 -43.81 3.23 13.31
CA PRO A 411 -42.37 3.00 13.40
C PRO A 411 -41.56 4.15 12.77
N GLN A 412 -42.14 4.88 11.82
CA GLN A 412 -41.56 6.09 11.25
C GLN A 412 -41.94 7.30 12.09
N PHE A 413 -40.97 8.17 12.33
CA PHE A 413 -41.17 9.45 13.01
C PHE A 413 -40.68 10.61 12.15
N GLY A 414 -41.22 11.78 12.42
CA GLY A 414 -40.74 13.04 11.86
C GLY A 414 -41.65 13.65 10.79
N PRO A 415 -41.48 14.97 10.54
CA PRO A 415 -40.49 15.85 11.17
C PRO A 415 -40.83 16.21 12.63
N VAL A 416 -39.92 15.92 13.56
CA VAL A 416 -40.02 16.30 14.99
C VAL A 416 -38.99 17.39 15.24
N SER A 417 -39.40 18.53 15.79
CA SER A 417 -38.50 19.66 16.07
C SER A 417 -38.18 19.76 17.56
N PHE A 418 -36.91 20.05 17.86
CA PHE A 418 -36.39 20.37 19.18
C PHE A 418 -35.69 21.72 19.12
N ASP A 419 -36.06 22.64 20.02
CA ASP A 419 -35.32 23.88 20.17
C ASP A 419 -34.07 23.61 21.02
N ILE A 420 -32.93 24.11 20.55
CA ILE A 420 -31.64 23.96 21.22
C ILE A 420 -31.28 25.30 21.86
N ASP A 421 -30.93 25.26 23.14
CA ASP A 421 -30.42 26.45 23.85
C ASP A 421 -29.11 26.92 23.18
N PRO A 422 -29.02 28.18 22.72
CA PRO A 422 -27.80 28.73 22.13
C PRO A 422 -26.56 28.62 23.03
N LEU A 423 -26.73 28.56 24.36
CA LEU A 423 -25.64 28.41 25.32
C LEU A 423 -24.93 27.05 25.24
N TYR A 424 -25.55 26.04 24.63
CA TYR A 424 -24.92 24.74 24.42
C TYR A 424 -23.86 24.77 23.31
N PHE A 425 -23.84 25.83 22.48
CA PHE A 425 -22.88 25.96 21.38
C PHE A 425 -21.53 26.52 21.85
N THR A 426 -20.49 25.75 21.56
CA THR A 426 -19.07 26.08 21.67
C THR A 426 -18.42 26.15 20.27
N GLY A 427 -17.10 26.33 20.19
CA GLY A 427 -16.39 26.38 18.90
C GLY A 427 -16.32 25.03 18.17
N ASP A 428 -16.37 23.92 18.90
CA ASP A 428 -16.56 22.56 18.40
C ASP A 428 -17.81 21.98 19.06
N ASN A 429 -18.75 21.44 18.29
CA ASN A 429 -20.03 20.95 18.82
C ASN A 429 -20.33 19.54 18.35
N LYS A 430 -20.58 18.64 19.29
CA LYS A 430 -20.93 17.25 19.01
C LYS A 430 -22.40 17.00 19.29
N LEU A 431 -23.17 16.76 18.23
CA LEU A 431 -24.56 16.32 18.30
C LEU A 431 -24.60 14.81 18.37
N ASN A 432 -24.89 14.26 19.55
CA ASN A 432 -24.85 12.84 19.87
C ASN A 432 -26.27 12.26 20.00
N PHE A 433 -26.44 11.04 19.50
CA PHE A 433 -27.66 10.23 19.57
C PHE A 433 -27.36 8.96 20.35
N HIS A 434 -28.02 8.80 21.49
CA HIS A 434 -27.88 7.65 22.36
C HIS A 434 -29.13 6.78 22.32
N PHE A 435 -29.00 5.56 21.81
CA PHE A 435 -30.06 4.58 21.68
C PHE A 435 -30.06 3.61 22.87
N ALA A 436 -31.10 3.69 23.68
CA ALA A 436 -31.45 2.65 24.64
C ALA A 436 -32.56 1.81 24.02
N GLY A 437 -32.33 0.51 23.79
CA GLY A 437 -33.28 -0.37 23.12
C GLY A 437 -33.47 -1.70 23.84
N GLU A 438 -34.72 -2.01 24.17
CA GLU A 438 -35.15 -3.28 24.74
C GLU A 438 -36.38 -3.80 23.96
N TYR A 439 -36.44 -5.10 23.68
CA TYR A 439 -37.58 -5.76 23.03
C TYR A 439 -38.28 -6.79 23.93
N ARG A 440 -37.66 -7.17 25.04
CA ARG A 440 -38.30 -7.96 26.13
C ARG A 440 -37.96 -7.39 27.50
N ARG A 441 -38.85 -7.62 28.46
CA ARG A 441 -38.72 -7.11 29.84
C ARG A 441 -37.80 -7.94 30.73
N ASP A 442 -37.52 -9.17 30.33
CA ASP A 442 -36.77 -10.16 31.11
C ASP A 442 -35.31 -10.24 30.65
N CYS A 443 -35.07 -10.24 29.34
CA CYS A 443 -33.74 -10.34 28.76
C CYS A 443 -33.69 -9.87 27.31
N ASN A 444 -32.66 -9.08 27.01
CA ASN A 444 -32.38 -8.54 25.69
C ASN A 444 -31.01 -9.02 25.19
N ASP A 445 -30.96 -9.55 23.97
CA ASP A 445 -29.72 -9.78 23.24
C ASP A 445 -29.36 -8.53 22.42
N LEU A 446 -28.21 -7.91 22.72
CA LEU A 446 -27.73 -6.68 22.07
C LEU A 446 -27.40 -6.87 20.57
N PHE A 447 -27.14 -8.10 20.13
CA PHE A 447 -26.84 -8.42 18.73
C PHE A 447 -28.08 -8.77 17.91
N ASN A 448 -29.27 -8.78 18.52
CA ASN A 448 -30.51 -9.08 17.82
C ASN A 448 -30.81 -7.99 16.77
N GLU A 449 -31.08 -8.41 15.54
CA GLU A 449 -31.31 -7.51 14.40
C GLU A 449 -32.53 -6.61 14.57
N ILE A 450 -33.45 -6.93 15.49
CA ILE A 450 -34.63 -6.11 15.79
C ILE A 450 -34.31 -4.87 16.65
N LEU A 451 -33.13 -4.79 17.28
CA LEU A 451 -32.70 -3.63 18.05
C LEU A 451 -32.03 -2.59 17.15
N TRP A 452 -32.84 -1.72 16.55
CA TRP A 452 -32.34 -0.64 15.69
C TRP A 452 -33.16 0.65 15.81
N ALA A 453 -32.47 1.76 15.61
CA ALA A 453 -33.06 3.08 15.35
C ALA A 453 -32.30 3.74 14.19
N ARG A 454 -33.02 4.37 13.26
CA ARG A 454 -32.45 5.02 12.08
C ARG A 454 -32.87 6.48 12.05
N ILE A 455 -31.89 7.37 11.94
CA ILE A 455 -32.10 8.81 11.77
C ILE A 455 -31.75 9.16 10.34
N SER A 456 -32.70 9.79 9.64
CA SER A 456 -32.57 10.19 8.25
C SER A 456 -31.43 11.19 8.05
N ASP A 457 -30.65 11.02 6.99
CA ASP A 457 -29.62 11.97 6.55
C ASP A 457 -30.22 13.28 6.00
N MET A 458 -31.54 13.30 5.77
CA MET A 458 -32.32 14.50 5.43
C MET A 458 -32.76 15.33 6.64
N SER A 459 -32.54 14.84 7.87
CA SER A 459 -32.72 15.62 9.10
C SER A 459 -31.88 16.90 9.06
N ARG A 460 -32.31 17.95 9.75
CA ARG A 460 -31.73 19.30 9.61
C ARG A 460 -31.52 19.97 10.94
N ILE A 461 -30.48 20.78 11.02
CA ILE A 461 -30.29 21.76 12.08
C ILE A 461 -30.34 23.17 11.46
N THR A 462 -31.18 24.03 12.01
CA THR A 462 -31.31 25.43 11.61
C THR A 462 -30.67 26.28 12.69
N LEU A 463 -29.67 27.08 12.30
CA LEU A 463 -28.92 27.97 13.19
C LEU A 463 -29.12 29.41 12.73
N THR A 464 -29.59 30.28 13.62
CA THR A 464 -29.57 31.74 13.46
C THR A 464 -28.35 32.28 14.18
N THR A 465 -27.55 33.07 13.46
CA THR A 465 -26.26 33.57 13.96
C THR A 465 -26.10 35.06 13.71
N VAL A 466 -25.40 35.75 14.62
CA VAL A 466 -24.92 37.13 14.44
C VAL A 466 -23.40 37.17 14.38
N ARG A 467 -22.84 38.12 13.63
CA ARG A 467 -21.38 38.31 13.52
C ARG A 467 -20.87 39.14 14.69
N ILE A 468 -19.81 38.69 15.36
CA ILE A 468 -19.10 39.49 16.36
C ILE A 468 -17.96 40.28 15.71
N THR A 469 -17.64 41.46 16.25
CA THR A 469 -16.49 42.23 15.77
C THR A 469 -15.22 41.47 16.14
N PRO A 470 -14.32 41.18 15.17
CA PRO A 470 -13.10 40.43 15.45
C PRO A 470 -12.17 41.25 16.35
N GLU A 471 -11.65 40.63 17.42
CA GLU A 471 -10.51 41.20 18.13
C GLU A 471 -9.25 40.99 17.31
N ARG A 472 -8.66 42.09 16.83
CA ARG A 472 -7.47 42.10 15.99
C ARG A 472 -6.23 42.06 16.87
N ARG A 473 -5.62 40.88 16.97
CA ARG A 473 -4.42 40.61 17.78
C ARG A 473 -3.61 39.55 17.07
N LEU A 474 -2.34 39.87 16.81
CA LEU A 474 -1.43 38.97 16.10
C LEU A 474 -1.23 37.61 16.81
N SER A 475 -1.42 37.55 18.14
CA SER A 475 -1.40 36.29 18.90
C SER A 475 -2.54 35.31 18.58
N ARG A 476 -3.58 35.73 17.84
CA ARG A 476 -4.72 34.88 17.44
C ARG A 476 -4.55 34.25 16.05
N LEU A 477 -3.49 34.61 15.32
CA LEU A 477 -3.19 34.02 14.02
C LEU A 477 -3.04 32.50 14.15
N PRO A 478 -3.58 31.72 13.19
CA PRO A 478 -4.06 32.12 11.87
C PRO A 478 -5.54 32.55 11.80
N ALA A 479 -6.27 32.61 12.91
CA ALA A 479 -7.63 33.16 12.89
C ALA A 479 -7.58 34.68 12.62
N PRO A 480 -8.56 35.27 11.89
CA PRO A 480 -9.77 34.67 11.32
C PRO A 480 -9.61 34.12 9.89
N PHE A 481 -8.37 33.97 9.40
CA PHE A 481 -8.09 33.52 8.02
C PHE A 481 -8.18 32.01 7.84
N PHE A 482 -7.94 31.25 8.91
CA PHE A 482 -8.08 29.79 8.95
C PHE A 482 -8.86 29.34 10.19
N ASP A 483 -9.76 28.38 9.99
CA ASP A 483 -10.52 27.73 11.05
C ASP A 483 -10.41 26.20 10.86
N PRO A 484 -9.78 25.47 11.80
CA PRO A 484 -9.56 24.03 11.67
C PRO A 484 -10.85 23.21 11.71
N ASN A 485 -11.97 23.79 12.16
CA ASN A 485 -13.25 23.07 12.23
C ASN A 485 -14.03 23.20 10.92
N GLN A 486 -13.70 24.16 10.05
CA GLN A 486 -14.40 24.32 8.77
C GLN A 486 -14.01 23.23 7.75
N ARG A 487 -15.03 22.58 7.19
CA ARG A 487 -14.91 21.50 6.19
C ARG A 487 -15.01 22.00 4.73
N ALA A 488 -15.39 23.25 4.51
CA ALA A 488 -15.49 23.85 3.18
C ALA A 488 -14.10 24.22 2.61
N THR A 489 -14.02 24.47 1.30
CA THR A 489 -12.81 25.00 0.66
C THR A 489 -12.37 26.29 1.34
N LEU A 490 -11.17 26.31 1.90
CA LEU A 490 -10.59 27.52 2.49
C LEU A 490 -10.20 28.48 1.36
N ARG A 491 -10.70 29.72 1.42
CA ARG A 491 -10.32 30.78 0.50
C ARG A 491 -9.69 31.91 1.29
N VAL A 492 -8.42 32.20 1.01
CA VAL A 492 -7.67 33.28 1.66
C VAL A 492 -7.33 34.32 0.60
N PRO A 493 -8.14 35.40 0.45
CA PRO A 493 -7.85 36.45 -0.51
C PRO A 493 -6.50 37.11 -0.21
N VAL A 494 -5.65 37.22 -1.23
CA VAL A 494 -4.34 37.87 -1.13
C VAL A 494 -4.35 39.14 -1.97
N VAL A 495 -4.00 40.26 -1.35
CA VAL A 495 -3.94 41.56 -2.01
C VAL A 495 -2.48 41.89 -2.29
N LEU A 496 -2.14 42.03 -3.57
CA LEU A 496 -0.83 42.40 -4.07
C LEU A 496 -0.96 43.65 -4.93
N PRO A 497 -0.65 44.85 -4.40
CA PRO A 497 -0.77 46.10 -5.17
C PRO A 497 0.10 46.13 -6.43
N ALA A 498 1.23 45.42 -6.42
CA ALA A 498 2.12 45.24 -7.57
C ALA A 498 2.48 43.76 -7.75
N THR A 499 1.86 43.08 -8.72
CA THR A 499 2.09 41.65 -8.98
C THR A 499 3.46 41.34 -9.59
N GLY A 500 4.15 42.34 -10.14
CA GLY A 500 5.51 42.19 -10.69
C GLY A 500 6.64 42.32 -9.67
N ASP A 501 6.35 42.69 -8.41
CA ASP A 501 7.39 42.77 -7.38
C ASP A 501 7.76 41.38 -6.87
N ARG A 502 8.94 40.90 -7.27
CA ARG A 502 9.48 39.58 -6.87
C ARG A 502 9.62 39.42 -5.36
N GLY A 503 9.96 40.49 -4.64
CA GLY A 503 10.08 40.43 -3.18
C GLY A 503 8.71 40.23 -2.52
N ALA A 504 7.70 40.95 -2.99
CA ALA A 504 6.32 40.77 -2.54
C ALA A 504 5.76 39.39 -2.92
N LEU A 505 6.05 38.89 -4.14
CA LEU A 505 5.67 37.54 -4.57
C LEU A 505 6.32 36.46 -3.70
N ARG A 506 7.62 36.58 -3.39
CA ARG A 506 8.33 35.63 -2.52
C ARG A 506 7.75 35.63 -1.11
N ALA A 507 7.49 36.81 -0.55
CA ALA A 507 6.85 36.95 0.75
C ALA A 507 5.44 36.35 0.78
N ALA A 508 4.62 36.64 -0.24
CA ALA A 508 3.27 36.09 -0.37
C ALA A 508 3.28 34.56 -0.57
N GLY A 509 4.21 34.04 -1.37
CA GLY A 509 4.42 32.61 -1.54
C GLY A 509 4.81 31.91 -0.24
N LEU A 510 5.66 32.54 0.58
CA LEU A 510 6.00 32.03 1.91
C LEU A 510 4.76 31.96 2.82
N VAL A 511 3.95 33.02 2.86
CA VAL A 511 2.69 33.04 3.64
C VAL A 511 1.69 31.99 3.13
N ALA A 512 1.54 31.86 1.81
CA ALA A 512 0.68 30.85 1.19
C ALA A 512 1.13 29.42 1.53
N SER A 513 2.44 29.15 1.53
CA SER A 513 3.00 27.85 1.94
C SER A 513 2.77 27.54 3.42
N TRP A 514 2.76 28.56 4.29
CA TRP A 514 2.40 28.40 5.71
C TRP A 514 0.93 28.03 5.88
N PHE A 515 0.03 28.71 5.18
CA PHE A 515 -1.39 28.33 5.13
C PHE A 515 -1.59 26.92 4.56
N GLY A 516 -0.80 26.54 3.55
CA GLY A 516 -0.75 25.18 3.01
C GLY A 516 -0.37 24.14 4.06
N ARG A 517 0.71 24.38 4.80
CA ARG A 517 1.18 23.52 5.89
C ARG A 517 0.12 23.28 6.96
N ILE A 518 -0.60 24.31 7.39
CA ILE A 518 -1.64 24.19 8.43
C ILE A 518 -2.97 23.62 7.90
N ALA A 519 -3.27 23.81 6.61
CA ALA A 519 -4.49 23.30 5.99
C ALA A 519 -4.37 21.83 5.54
N ASP A 520 -3.15 21.31 5.43
CA ASP A 520 -2.83 19.93 5.05
C ASP A 520 -3.57 19.51 3.76
N PHE A 521 -4.42 18.47 3.78
CA PHE A 521 -5.14 17.97 2.61
C PHE A 521 -6.41 18.75 2.22
N ARG A 522 -6.80 19.79 2.97
CA ARG A 522 -8.07 20.53 2.70
C ARG A 522 -7.95 21.41 1.47
N LYS A 523 -8.99 21.48 0.63
CA LYS A 523 -9.03 22.41 -0.51
C LYS A 523 -8.81 23.84 -0.03
N LEU A 524 -7.84 24.52 -0.63
CA LEU A 524 -7.29 25.84 -0.28
C LEU A 524 -7.13 26.57 -1.61
N SER A 525 -7.47 27.85 -1.63
CA SER A 525 -7.29 28.72 -2.78
C SER A 525 -6.92 30.12 -2.32
N PHE A 526 -5.94 30.73 -2.98
CA PHE A 526 -5.43 32.07 -2.75
C PHE A 526 -5.78 32.99 -3.92
N PRO A 527 -7.04 33.45 -4.04
CA PRO A 527 -7.41 34.39 -5.08
C PRO A 527 -6.65 35.70 -4.87
N VAL A 528 -6.02 36.21 -5.94
CA VAL A 528 -5.21 37.43 -5.89
C VAL A 528 -5.99 38.61 -6.46
N SER A 529 -5.95 39.73 -5.75
CA SER A 529 -6.46 41.02 -6.22
C SER A 529 -5.43 42.13 -6.01
N THR A 530 -5.58 43.24 -6.73
CA THR A 530 -4.74 44.44 -6.54
C THR A 530 -5.32 45.42 -5.52
N ALA A 531 -6.56 45.19 -5.08
CA ALA A 531 -7.28 46.00 -4.10
C ALA A 531 -7.96 45.13 -3.05
N ILE A 532 -8.18 45.71 -1.86
CA ILE A 532 -8.85 45.04 -0.74
C ILE A 532 -10.29 44.70 -1.12
N PRO A 533 -10.78 43.46 -0.84
CA PRO A 533 -12.12 43.04 -1.20
C PRO A 533 -13.21 43.87 -0.52
N ALA A 534 -14.39 43.92 -1.13
CA ALA A 534 -15.53 44.67 -0.63
C ALA A 534 -16.08 44.16 0.72
N SER A 535 -15.83 42.89 1.06
CA SER A 535 -16.19 42.32 2.35
C SER A 535 -15.27 41.15 2.73
N GLY A 536 -15.24 40.80 4.02
CA GLY A 536 -14.48 39.68 4.55
C GLY A 536 -13.00 39.98 4.82
N ASN A 537 -12.24 38.92 5.02
CA ASN A 537 -10.84 38.97 5.42
C ASN A 537 -9.90 38.91 4.21
N ALA A 538 -8.71 39.52 4.31
CA ALA A 538 -7.68 39.44 3.27
C ALA A 538 -6.26 39.52 3.87
N VAL A 539 -5.27 39.00 3.15
CA VAL A 539 -3.86 39.15 3.47
C VAL A 539 -3.24 40.11 2.45
N GLU A 540 -2.80 41.28 2.88
CA GLU A 540 -2.18 42.28 2.02
C GLU A 540 -0.65 42.23 2.18
N VAL A 541 0.07 42.04 1.07
CA VAL A 541 1.53 41.90 1.07
C VAL A 541 2.14 42.93 0.11
N GLY A 542 3.12 43.69 0.59
CA GLY A 542 3.75 44.71 -0.24
C GLY A 542 4.61 45.70 0.53
N VAL A 543 5.29 46.56 -0.22
CA VAL A 543 6.19 47.58 0.32
C VAL A 543 5.42 48.83 0.72
N ASN A 544 5.74 49.41 1.87
CA ASN A 544 5.17 50.66 2.40
C ASN A 544 3.64 50.66 2.51
N LEU A 545 3.01 49.55 2.92
CA LEU A 545 1.55 49.49 3.07
C LEU A 545 1.07 50.26 4.33
N PRO A 546 -0.18 50.74 4.35
CA PRO A 546 -0.80 51.29 5.56
C PRO A 546 -0.87 50.27 6.69
N VAL A 547 -0.39 50.60 7.89
CA VAL A 547 -0.37 49.69 9.05
C VAL A 547 -1.45 50.01 10.10
N ASP A 548 -2.21 51.06 9.90
CA ASP A 548 -3.34 51.46 10.74
C ASP A 548 -4.43 52.18 9.91
N ALA A 549 -5.57 52.44 10.53
CA ALA A 549 -6.69 53.14 9.90
C ALA A 549 -6.40 54.62 9.57
N GLY A 550 -5.34 55.21 10.17
CA GLY A 550 -4.88 56.57 9.91
C GLY A 550 -3.93 56.69 8.72
N GLY A 551 -3.56 55.57 8.08
CA GLY A 551 -2.62 55.56 6.96
C GLY A 551 -1.15 55.60 7.39
N GLY A 552 -0.83 55.21 8.63
CA GLY A 552 0.54 55.10 9.13
C GLY A 552 1.41 54.22 8.24
N ARG A 553 2.70 54.57 8.10
CA ARG A 553 3.69 53.83 7.31
C ARG A 553 4.56 52.95 8.21
N PRO A 554 5.13 51.86 7.69
CA PRO A 554 5.93 50.95 8.50
C PRO A 554 7.27 51.58 8.94
N ALA A 555 7.64 51.37 10.20
CA ALA A 555 8.92 51.79 10.76
C ALA A 555 10.08 50.81 10.47
N GLY A 556 9.78 49.66 9.86
CA GLY A 556 10.68 48.55 9.57
C GLY A 556 9.88 47.34 9.08
N PRO A 557 10.41 46.11 9.12
CA PRO A 557 9.63 44.90 8.88
C PRO A 557 8.49 44.80 9.92
N MET A 558 7.24 44.81 9.46
CA MET A 558 6.08 45.01 10.32
C MET A 558 4.91 44.13 9.90
N LEU A 559 4.21 43.60 10.91
CA LEU A 559 2.95 42.88 10.77
C LEU A 559 1.84 43.69 11.45
N ALA A 560 0.67 43.79 10.82
CA ALA A 560 -0.47 44.48 11.40
C ALA A 560 -1.80 43.80 11.02
N GLU A 561 -2.72 43.69 11.97
CA GLU A 561 -4.12 43.37 11.71
C GLU A 561 -4.96 44.64 11.80
N ILE A 562 -5.50 45.06 10.66
CA ILE A 562 -6.36 46.25 10.55
C ILE A 562 -7.80 45.86 10.17
N ALA A 563 -8.74 46.78 10.37
CA ALA A 563 -10.09 46.60 9.85
C ALA A 563 -10.06 46.61 8.32
N ASN A 564 -10.87 45.76 7.68
CA ASN A 564 -11.10 45.93 6.25
C ASN A 564 -11.79 47.30 6.04
N PRO A 565 -11.20 48.23 5.25
CA PRO A 565 -11.77 49.56 5.03
C PRO A 565 -13.19 49.53 4.43
N ASN A 566 -13.53 48.46 3.71
CA ASN A 566 -14.83 48.27 3.07
C ASN A 566 -15.83 47.49 3.96
N ASP A 567 -15.35 46.80 5.00
CA ASP A 567 -16.16 45.94 5.88
C ASP A 567 -15.60 45.95 7.32
N ARG A 568 -16.32 46.62 8.23
CA ARG A 568 -15.92 46.73 9.64
C ARG A 568 -15.77 45.39 10.36
N TRP A 569 -16.43 44.33 9.88
CA TRP A 569 -16.35 42.97 10.42
C TRP A 569 -15.23 42.14 9.80
N GLY A 570 -14.62 42.63 8.71
CA GLY A 570 -13.46 42.03 8.08
C GLY A 570 -12.14 42.43 8.75
N THR A 571 -11.14 41.57 8.61
CA THR A 571 -9.76 41.82 9.06
C THR A 571 -8.80 41.69 7.90
N VAL A 572 -7.89 42.66 7.77
CA VAL A 572 -6.79 42.62 6.81
C VAL A 572 -5.48 42.39 7.57
N LEU A 573 -4.78 41.30 7.25
CA LEU A 573 -3.43 41.05 7.74
C LEU A 573 -2.45 41.71 6.77
N VAL A 574 -1.79 42.76 7.21
CA VAL A 574 -0.81 43.52 6.46
C VAL A 574 0.59 42.98 6.76
N VAL A 575 1.27 42.49 5.74
CA VAL A 575 2.68 42.06 5.78
C VAL A 575 3.50 43.06 4.99
N THR A 576 4.25 43.91 5.67
CA THR A 576 4.90 45.05 5.02
C THR A 576 6.26 45.43 5.63
N GLY A 577 6.95 46.33 4.94
CA GLY A 577 8.24 46.89 5.30
C GLY A 577 8.59 48.06 4.39
N ARG A 578 9.69 48.75 4.67
CA ARG A 578 10.14 49.89 3.87
C ARG A 578 10.77 49.47 2.55
N THR A 579 11.30 48.25 2.49
CA THR A 579 11.95 47.66 1.32
C THR A 579 11.44 46.23 1.07
N PRO A 580 11.61 45.67 -0.14
CA PRO A 580 11.24 44.28 -0.43
C PRO A 580 11.88 43.26 0.52
N GLN A 581 13.11 43.51 0.96
CA GLN A 581 13.80 42.66 1.94
C GLN A 581 13.13 42.70 3.31
N GLU A 582 12.68 43.86 3.76
CA GLU A 582 11.93 43.98 5.02
C GLU A 582 10.56 43.28 4.95
N VAL A 583 9.91 43.28 3.78
CA VAL A 583 8.66 42.50 3.56
C VAL A 583 8.92 41.00 3.70
N GLU A 584 10.03 40.50 3.14
CA GLU A 584 10.43 39.09 3.28
C GLU A 584 10.70 38.73 4.75
N VAL A 585 11.38 39.61 5.49
CA VAL A 585 11.62 39.45 6.94
C VAL A 585 10.30 39.41 7.72
N ALA A 586 9.35 40.30 7.40
CA ALA A 586 8.03 40.31 8.02
C ALA A 586 7.27 39.00 7.78
N ALA A 587 7.28 38.50 6.54
CA ALA A 587 6.68 37.21 6.19
C ALA A 587 7.37 36.03 6.91
N ARG A 588 8.70 36.05 7.02
CA ARG A 588 9.45 35.00 7.71
C ARG A 588 9.14 34.97 9.21
N ALA A 589 9.07 36.13 9.86
CA ALA A 589 8.69 36.23 11.26
C ALA A 589 7.26 35.75 11.52
N LEU A 590 6.31 36.08 10.64
CA LEU A 590 4.93 35.58 10.69
C LEU A 590 4.89 34.04 10.65
N VAL A 591 5.66 33.45 9.74
CA VAL A 591 5.59 32.03 9.43
C VAL A 591 6.37 31.14 10.42
N PHE A 592 7.56 31.58 10.83
CA PHE A 592 8.47 30.79 11.67
C PHE A 592 8.52 31.22 13.13
N SER A 593 7.91 32.35 13.51
CA SER A 593 7.87 32.83 14.90
C SER A 593 6.51 33.44 15.29
N PRO A 594 5.36 32.79 14.96
CA PRO A 594 4.03 33.33 15.27
C PRO A 594 3.81 33.56 16.78
N ASP A 595 4.39 32.70 17.64
CA ASP A 595 4.25 32.79 19.10
C ASP A 595 4.89 34.06 19.69
N THR A 596 5.84 34.66 18.97
CA THR A 596 6.54 35.86 19.41
C THR A 596 5.75 37.15 19.14
N LEU A 597 4.64 37.09 18.38
CA LEU A 597 3.95 38.30 17.92
C LEU A 597 3.22 39.06 19.05
N GLY A 598 2.75 38.34 20.08
CA GLY A 598 2.10 38.93 21.25
C GLY A 598 0.68 39.48 20.97
N GLY A 599 -0.01 39.90 22.04
CA GLY A 599 -1.42 40.32 22.00
C GLY A 599 -1.68 41.74 21.46
N VAL A 600 -0.86 42.20 20.51
CA VAL A 600 -0.96 43.55 19.91
C VAL A 600 -1.54 43.47 18.50
N ALA A 601 -2.16 44.55 18.03
CA ALA A 601 -2.70 44.62 16.67
C ALA A 601 -1.61 44.84 15.62
N SER A 602 -0.49 45.46 15.97
CA SER A 602 0.65 45.64 15.07
C SER A 602 1.99 45.55 15.80
N LYS A 603 3.01 45.05 15.11
CA LYS A 603 4.34 44.81 15.68
C LYS A 603 5.43 44.90 14.63
N VAL A 604 6.51 45.60 14.97
CA VAL A 604 7.80 45.52 14.24
C VAL A 604 8.50 44.24 14.67
N VAL A 605 8.90 43.43 13.70
CA VAL A 605 9.48 42.10 13.91
C VAL A 605 10.97 42.09 13.58
N SER A 606 11.69 41.09 14.08
CA SER A 606 13.09 40.85 13.75
C SER A 606 13.23 39.69 12.79
N ASP A 607 14.35 39.63 12.07
CA ASP A 607 14.62 38.50 11.19
C ASP A 607 14.82 37.20 11.96
N VAL A 608 14.40 36.09 11.34
CA VAL A 608 14.54 34.73 11.83
C VAL A 608 15.61 34.04 10.99
N SER A 609 16.70 33.61 11.64
CA SER A 609 17.76 32.86 10.97
C SER A 609 17.32 31.42 10.74
N LEU A 610 17.31 30.99 9.48
CA LEU A 610 17.00 29.62 9.07
C LEU A 610 18.30 28.87 8.75
N GLY A 611 18.47 27.68 9.33
CA GLY A 611 19.58 26.79 8.99
C GLY A 611 19.40 26.16 7.60
N ALA A 612 20.51 25.78 6.96
CA ALA A 612 20.46 25.04 5.71
C ALA A 612 19.80 23.67 5.91
N ARG A 613 18.87 23.32 5.02
CA ARG A 613 18.15 22.04 5.03
C ARG A 613 18.96 20.94 4.35
N HIS A 614 18.59 19.69 4.62
CA HIS A 614 19.17 18.49 4.01
C HIS A 614 18.14 17.79 3.11
N PRO A 615 18.59 16.98 2.13
CA PRO A 615 17.69 16.17 1.33
C PRO A 615 16.83 15.24 2.19
N TYR A 616 15.53 15.14 1.88
CA TYR A 616 14.54 14.27 2.52
C TYR A 616 14.32 14.54 4.02
N ASP A 617 14.63 15.75 4.50
CA ASP A 617 14.41 16.18 5.88
C ASP A 617 13.03 16.81 6.14
N ALA A 618 12.12 16.71 5.16
CA ALA A 618 10.78 17.27 5.25
C ALA A 618 9.98 16.63 6.40
N PRO A 619 9.40 17.42 7.33
CA PRO A 619 8.64 16.89 8.46
C PRO A 619 7.45 15.99 8.08
N ALA A 620 6.89 16.14 6.88
CA ALA A 620 5.81 15.27 6.40
C ALA A 620 6.26 13.82 6.20
N PHE A 621 7.50 13.61 5.74
CA PHE A 621 7.98 12.28 5.35
C PHE A 621 8.47 11.49 6.54
N VAL A 622 8.14 10.20 6.54
CA VAL A 622 8.71 9.25 7.50
C VAL A 622 10.22 9.11 7.22
N PRO A 623 11.08 9.27 8.25
CA PRO A 623 12.51 9.02 8.11
C PRO A 623 12.82 7.64 7.50
N THR A 624 13.70 7.61 6.50
CA THR A 624 14.09 6.40 5.76
C THR A 624 15.42 5.80 6.25
N ASP A 625 16.11 6.46 7.18
CA ASP A 625 17.40 6.08 7.75
C ASP A 625 17.28 5.26 9.06
N ARG A 626 16.11 5.28 9.70
CA ARG A 626 15.81 4.55 10.95
C ARG A 626 14.39 3.95 10.95
N PRO A 627 14.11 2.95 11.79
CA PRO A 627 12.74 2.55 12.10
C PRO A 627 12.00 3.68 12.84
N VAL A 628 10.72 3.83 12.55
CA VAL A 628 9.85 4.89 13.11
C VAL A 628 8.68 4.26 13.85
N ARG A 629 8.45 4.72 15.09
CA ARG A 629 7.34 4.21 15.92
C ARG A 629 6.01 4.82 15.48
N PHE A 630 4.91 4.09 15.66
CA PHE A 630 3.58 4.60 15.35
C PHE A 630 3.21 5.80 16.23
N GLY A 631 3.67 5.80 17.49
CA GLY A 631 3.50 6.91 18.43
C GLY A 631 4.26 8.20 18.04
N GLU A 632 5.17 8.15 17.06
CA GLU A 632 5.78 9.35 16.47
C GLU A 632 4.88 9.98 15.39
N LEU A 633 3.92 9.23 14.84
CA LEU A 633 3.07 9.65 13.72
C LEU A 633 1.65 10.04 14.16
N VAL A 634 1.09 9.30 15.13
CA VAL A 634 -0.25 9.54 15.69
C VAL A 634 -0.25 9.41 17.20
N GLY A 635 -1.24 10.02 17.86
CA GLY A 635 -1.40 9.90 19.30
C GLY A 635 -1.79 8.47 19.69
N ALA A 636 -1.39 8.02 20.89
CA ALA A 636 -1.74 6.69 21.37
C ALA A 636 -3.26 6.46 21.45
N ALA A 637 -4.06 7.52 21.65
CA ALA A 637 -5.52 7.45 21.66
C ALA A 637 -6.12 7.12 20.27
N ASP A 638 -5.46 7.50 19.18
CA ASP A 638 -5.92 7.22 17.80
C ASP A 638 -5.68 5.75 17.39
N LEU A 639 -4.82 5.05 18.12
CA LEU A 639 -4.53 3.61 17.96
C LEU A 639 -5.27 2.75 19.00
N GLN A 640 -6.32 3.29 19.61
CA GLN A 640 -7.13 2.66 20.64
C GLN A 640 -8.61 2.80 20.29
N GLY A 641 -9.41 1.79 20.61
CA GLY A 641 -10.83 1.79 20.28
C GLY A 641 -11.64 0.95 21.25
N GLY A 642 -12.84 1.43 21.56
CA GLY A 642 -13.78 0.77 22.46
C GLY A 642 -14.69 -0.23 21.73
N GLY A 643 -15.05 -1.31 22.42
CA GLY A 643 -16.02 -2.30 21.95
C GLY A 643 -15.43 -3.47 21.16
N PHE A 644 -16.30 -4.33 20.62
CA PHE A 644 -15.93 -5.57 19.92
C PHE A 644 -15.52 -5.37 18.46
N ALA A 645 -15.98 -4.28 17.85
CA ALA A 645 -15.62 -3.87 16.50
C ALA A 645 -15.44 -2.34 16.51
N PRO A 646 -14.36 -1.82 17.12
CA PRO A 646 -14.10 -0.39 17.12
C PRO A 646 -14.04 0.15 15.68
N ALA A 647 -14.42 1.40 15.50
CA ALA A 647 -14.20 2.09 14.22
C ALA A 647 -12.71 1.97 13.83
N GLY A 648 -12.44 1.66 12.57
CA GLY A 648 -11.10 1.29 12.10
C GLY A 648 -10.04 2.29 12.54
N MET A 649 -8.98 1.82 13.20
CA MET A 649 -7.86 2.65 13.63
C MET A 649 -6.98 2.93 12.42
N THR A 650 -6.57 4.19 12.23
CA THR A 650 -5.84 4.58 11.02
C THR A 650 -4.50 5.19 11.36
N LEU A 651 -3.46 4.75 10.66
CA LEU A 651 -2.11 5.31 10.73
C LEU A 651 -1.75 5.93 9.38
N PRO A 652 -1.96 7.24 9.19
CA PRO A 652 -1.49 7.95 8.01
C PRO A 652 0.04 8.17 8.08
N PHE A 653 0.71 8.08 6.94
CA PHE A 653 2.13 8.38 6.81
C PHE A 653 2.50 8.74 5.38
N HIS A 654 3.51 9.59 5.21
CA HIS A 654 3.99 10.00 3.89
C HIS A 654 5.37 9.43 3.62
N LEU A 655 5.62 9.11 2.35
CA LEU A 655 6.91 8.63 1.89
C LEU A 655 7.37 9.43 0.67
N PRO A 656 8.69 9.64 0.52
CA PRO A 656 9.20 10.11 -0.75
C PRO A 656 8.97 9.03 -1.81
N PRO A 657 8.46 9.39 -3.01
CA PRO A 657 8.07 8.42 -4.04
C PRO A 657 9.26 7.78 -4.77
N ASP A 658 10.49 8.19 -4.45
CA ASP A 658 11.73 7.72 -5.08
C ASP A 658 12.39 6.54 -4.35
N LEU A 659 11.65 5.84 -3.49
CA LEU A 659 12.19 4.69 -2.76
C LEU A 659 12.25 3.43 -3.62
N TYR A 660 13.44 3.16 -4.18
CA TYR A 660 13.73 1.94 -4.92
C TYR A 660 14.14 0.78 -3.98
N THR A 661 13.58 -0.40 -4.21
CA THR A 661 13.98 -1.64 -3.51
C THR A 661 14.54 -2.66 -4.49
N TRP A 662 15.53 -3.44 -4.05
CA TRP A 662 16.10 -4.50 -4.89
C TRP A 662 15.04 -5.55 -5.25
N ARG A 663 14.72 -5.64 -6.54
CA ARG A 663 13.73 -6.59 -7.11
C ARG A 663 12.36 -6.56 -6.41
N GLY A 664 11.91 -5.38 -5.99
CA GLY A 664 10.58 -5.20 -5.40
C GLY A 664 10.40 -5.86 -4.03
N ARG A 665 11.49 -6.05 -3.27
CA ARG A 665 11.40 -6.57 -1.90
C ARG A 665 10.54 -5.66 -1.02
N PRO A 666 9.64 -6.23 -0.18
CA PRO A 666 8.77 -5.43 0.66
C PRO A 666 9.52 -4.78 1.82
N PHE A 667 8.97 -3.66 2.28
CA PHE A 667 9.32 -3.07 3.56
C PHE A 667 8.65 -3.86 4.69
N LEU A 668 9.13 -3.69 5.91
CA LEU A 668 8.66 -4.47 7.06
C LEU A 668 8.00 -3.55 8.07
N MET A 669 6.85 -3.99 8.56
CA MET A 669 6.14 -3.40 9.69
C MET A 669 6.12 -4.41 10.85
N ASN A 670 6.60 -3.99 12.01
CA ASN A 670 6.48 -4.76 13.25
C ASN A 670 5.33 -4.17 14.05
N MET A 671 4.26 -4.93 14.21
CA MET A 671 3.02 -4.50 14.84
C MET A 671 2.78 -5.29 16.13
N TRP A 672 2.47 -4.59 17.21
CA TRP A 672 2.09 -5.19 18.48
C TRP A 672 0.64 -4.87 18.79
N ILE A 673 -0.12 -5.88 19.18
CA ILE A 673 -1.57 -5.76 19.39
C ILE A 673 -1.91 -6.18 20.81
N ARG A 674 -2.70 -5.37 21.49
CA ARG A 674 -3.17 -5.64 22.85
C ARG A 674 -4.67 -5.90 22.84
N ALA A 675 -5.03 -7.09 23.27
CA ALA A 675 -6.41 -7.50 23.50
C ALA A 675 -6.87 -7.05 24.91
N PRO A 676 -8.19 -6.91 25.14
CA PRO A 676 -8.71 -6.55 26.46
C PRO A 676 -8.37 -7.61 27.50
N GLY A 677 -8.14 -7.18 28.74
CA GLY A 677 -7.82 -8.07 29.86
C GLY A 677 -9.03 -8.90 30.32
N GLY A 678 -8.80 -10.16 30.68
CA GLY A 678 -9.80 -11.09 31.21
C GLY A 678 -10.62 -11.83 30.13
N PRO A 679 -11.45 -12.83 30.50
CA PRO A 679 -12.18 -13.68 29.57
C PRO A 679 -13.44 -12.98 29.03
N VAL A 680 -13.28 -11.86 28.33
CA VAL A 680 -14.38 -11.11 27.70
C VAL A 680 -14.48 -11.40 26.20
N VAL A 681 -13.34 -11.54 25.53
CA VAL A 681 -13.21 -11.77 24.09
C VAL A 681 -12.67 -13.18 23.83
N ASP A 682 -13.23 -13.86 22.82
CA ASP A 682 -12.72 -15.14 22.35
C ASP A 682 -11.53 -14.89 21.42
N LEU A 683 -10.33 -14.95 21.99
CA LEU A 683 -9.08 -14.61 21.29
C LEU A 683 -8.79 -15.53 20.09
N GLU A 684 -9.35 -16.74 20.05
CA GLU A 684 -9.11 -17.69 18.95
C GLU A 684 -9.93 -17.36 17.70
N THR A 685 -11.15 -16.85 17.88
CA THR A 685 -12.04 -16.45 16.78
C THR A 685 -11.98 -14.96 16.46
N SER A 686 -11.35 -14.16 17.34
CA SER A 686 -11.15 -12.73 17.15
C SER A 686 -9.90 -12.43 16.33
N ARG A 687 -10.02 -11.43 15.45
CA ARG A 687 -8.95 -11.05 14.51
C ARG A 687 -8.86 -9.55 14.34
N VAL A 688 -7.75 -9.14 13.74
CA VAL A 688 -7.48 -7.80 13.24
C VAL A 688 -7.07 -7.89 11.78
N ASP A 689 -7.79 -7.16 10.94
CA ASP A 689 -7.51 -7.08 9.51
C ASP A 689 -6.67 -5.84 9.26
N VAL A 690 -5.51 -6.01 8.63
CA VAL A 690 -4.61 -4.93 8.25
C VAL A 690 -4.78 -4.63 6.77
N SER A 691 -5.06 -3.37 6.44
CA SER A 691 -5.08 -2.88 5.05
C SER A 691 -4.15 -1.69 4.88
N LEU A 692 -3.64 -1.51 3.66
CA LEU A 692 -2.82 -0.38 3.23
C LEU A 692 -3.50 0.27 2.03
N ASN A 693 -3.83 1.56 2.12
CA ASN A 693 -4.48 2.30 1.04
C ASN A 693 -5.74 1.59 0.51
N ASN A 694 -6.58 1.12 1.43
CA ASN A 694 -7.79 0.31 1.19
C ASN A 694 -7.54 -1.08 0.55
N ASN A 695 -6.29 -1.49 0.36
CA ASN A 695 -5.94 -2.84 -0.10
C ASN A 695 -5.67 -3.74 1.12
N TYR A 696 -6.43 -4.82 1.23
CA TYR A 696 -6.24 -5.80 2.29
C TYR A 696 -4.85 -6.47 2.17
N LEU A 697 -4.11 -6.51 3.27
CA LEU A 697 -2.81 -7.17 3.35
C LEU A 697 -2.94 -8.55 4.00
N GLN A 698 -3.34 -8.58 5.27
CA GLN A 698 -3.34 -9.80 6.09
C GLN A 698 -4.24 -9.65 7.32
N SER A 699 -4.84 -10.76 7.75
CA SER A 699 -5.58 -10.88 9.03
C SER A 699 -4.68 -11.55 10.07
N TYR A 700 -4.67 -11.03 11.29
CA TYR A 700 -3.95 -11.63 12.42
C TYR A 700 -4.92 -12.01 13.54
N THR A 701 -4.69 -13.15 14.18
CA THR A 701 -5.49 -13.55 15.35
C THR A 701 -5.03 -12.78 16.60
N LEU A 702 -5.95 -12.56 17.54
CA LEU A 702 -5.63 -11.93 18.82
C LEU A 702 -5.05 -12.92 19.85
N SER A 703 -5.03 -14.22 19.53
CA SER A 703 -4.48 -15.26 20.40
C SER A 703 -2.95 -15.34 20.28
N PRO A 704 -2.19 -15.30 21.39
CA PRO A 704 -0.76 -15.54 21.36
C PRO A 704 -0.47 -16.99 20.94
N PRO A 705 0.57 -17.25 20.12
CA PRO A 705 0.96 -18.62 19.75
C PRO A 705 1.24 -19.44 21.02
N GLY A 706 0.67 -20.64 21.11
CA GLY A 706 0.49 -21.40 22.36
C GLY A 706 1.74 -21.74 23.19
N LEU A 707 2.94 -21.60 22.62
CA LEU A 707 4.23 -21.76 23.33
C LEU A 707 4.71 -20.47 24.02
N TRP A 708 4.27 -19.29 23.55
CA TRP A 708 4.70 -17.96 24.04
C TRP A 708 3.95 -17.53 25.32
N ARG A 709 2.68 -17.93 25.46
CA ARG A 709 1.82 -17.60 26.62
C ARG A 709 2.40 -18.03 27.97
N LYS A 710 3.10 -19.17 28.03
CA LYS A 710 3.72 -19.68 29.28
C LYS A 710 5.07 -19.03 29.63
N TRP A 711 5.72 -18.38 28.67
CA TRP A 711 7.04 -17.78 28.83
C TRP A 711 6.97 -16.26 29.04
N SER A 712 6.01 -15.57 28.41
CA SER A 712 5.83 -14.11 28.54
C SER A 712 5.21 -13.67 29.87
N GLU A 713 4.44 -14.53 30.55
CA GLU A 713 3.87 -14.25 31.88
C GLU A 713 4.92 -14.17 33.01
N ARG A 714 6.19 -14.57 32.75
CA ARG A 714 7.29 -14.53 33.73
C ARG A 714 8.34 -13.45 33.49
N LEU A 715 8.32 -12.76 32.35
CA LEU A 715 9.24 -11.65 32.06
C LEU A 715 8.46 -10.34 32.09
N VAL A 716 8.91 -9.38 32.91
CA VAL A 716 8.48 -7.98 32.82
C VAL A 716 9.04 -7.41 31.52
N ASN A 717 8.36 -7.70 30.42
CA ASN A 717 8.62 -7.11 29.11
C ASN A 717 7.74 -5.86 28.96
N GLN A 718 8.27 -4.83 28.31
CA GLN A 718 7.56 -3.58 27.98
C GLN A 718 6.23 -3.82 27.21
N HIS A 719 6.08 -4.99 26.59
CA HIS A 719 4.90 -5.42 25.83
C HIS A 719 4.08 -6.53 26.54
N ALA A 720 4.07 -6.59 27.87
CA ALA A 720 3.31 -7.59 28.63
C ALA A 720 1.82 -7.57 28.21
N GLY A 721 1.34 -8.73 27.73
CA GLY A 721 -0.05 -8.90 27.24
C GLY A 721 -0.28 -8.55 25.76
N ALA A 722 0.73 -8.11 25.01
CA ALA A 722 0.62 -7.84 23.57
C ALA A 722 1.12 -9.01 22.70
N VAL A 723 0.53 -9.18 21.51
CA VAL A 723 0.93 -10.16 20.50
C VAL A 723 1.62 -9.43 19.35
N GLY A 724 2.86 -9.81 19.07
CA GLY A 724 3.67 -9.23 18.00
C GLY A 724 3.50 -9.96 16.67
N HIS A 725 3.32 -9.20 15.60
CA HIS A 725 3.18 -9.66 14.22
C HIS A 725 4.12 -8.88 13.30
N VAL A 726 4.63 -9.53 12.26
CA VAL A 726 5.42 -8.86 11.21
C VAL A 726 4.62 -8.89 9.91
N THR A 727 4.40 -7.72 9.33
CA THR A 727 3.65 -7.55 8.09
C THR A 727 4.57 -7.02 7.00
N ALA A 728 4.49 -7.61 5.81
CA ALA A 728 5.19 -7.11 4.63
C ALA A 728 4.38 -6.00 3.96
N LEU A 729 5.02 -4.86 3.70
CA LEU A 729 4.46 -3.73 2.97
C LEU A 729 4.98 -3.74 1.53
N PRO A 730 4.14 -4.07 0.54
CA PRO A 730 4.58 -4.14 -0.85
C PRO A 730 4.89 -2.76 -1.44
N PRO A 731 6.03 -2.57 -2.14
CA PRO A 731 6.41 -1.25 -2.67
C PRO A 731 5.41 -0.67 -3.68
N TRP A 732 4.73 -1.52 -4.46
CA TRP A 732 3.75 -1.08 -5.45
C TRP A 732 2.40 -0.61 -4.86
N LEU A 733 2.19 -0.79 -3.55
CA LEU A 733 1.06 -0.24 -2.81
C LEU A 733 1.42 1.03 -2.04
N LEU A 734 2.69 1.45 -2.07
CA LEU A 734 3.19 2.65 -1.41
C LEU A 734 3.20 3.82 -2.39
N PHE A 735 2.58 4.91 -1.98
CA PHE A 735 2.43 6.16 -2.74
C PHE A 735 3.05 7.33 -1.95
N GLY A 736 2.92 8.55 -2.45
CA GLY A 736 3.34 9.75 -1.70
C GLY A 736 2.65 9.88 -0.34
N GLN A 737 1.34 9.61 -0.30
CA GLN A 737 0.52 9.60 0.91
C GLN A 737 -0.04 8.19 1.13
N ASN A 738 0.13 7.64 2.33
CA ASN A 738 -0.28 6.29 2.66
C ASN A 738 -1.10 6.26 3.94
N GLN A 739 -1.97 5.25 4.05
CA GLN A 739 -2.77 5.01 5.23
C GLN A 739 -2.84 3.51 5.50
N LEU A 740 -2.36 3.10 6.67
CA LEU A 740 -2.64 1.79 7.23
C LEU A 740 -3.95 1.84 8.01
N GLN A 741 -4.77 0.80 7.91
CA GLN A 741 -6.00 0.66 8.69
C GLN A 741 -5.99 -0.68 9.42
N PHE A 742 -6.38 -0.63 10.69
CA PHE A 742 -6.48 -1.79 11.57
C PHE A 742 -7.95 -1.97 11.96
N ASN A 743 -8.60 -2.96 11.36
CA ASN A 743 -10.01 -3.25 11.57
C ASN A 743 -10.13 -4.46 12.50
N PHE A 744 -10.54 -4.23 13.75
CA PHE A 744 -10.74 -5.29 14.72
C PHE A 744 -12.14 -5.92 14.56
N ASP A 745 -12.19 -7.25 14.46
CA ASP A 745 -13.41 -8.06 14.52
C ASP A 745 -13.26 -9.04 15.68
N ALA A 746 -13.64 -8.57 16.87
CA ALA A 746 -13.59 -9.39 18.07
C ALA A 746 -14.93 -10.02 18.37
N ARG A 747 -14.89 -11.30 18.75
CA ARG A 747 -16.07 -12.06 19.14
C ARG A 747 -16.16 -12.13 20.66
N PRO A 748 -17.30 -11.77 21.27
CA PRO A 748 -17.50 -11.95 22.70
C PRO A 748 -17.46 -13.44 23.04
N ILE A 749 -16.91 -13.80 24.21
CA ILE A 749 -17.04 -15.17 24.72
C ILE A 749 -18.52 -15.44 25.01
N ASP A 750 -19.04 -16.54 24.47
CA ASP A 750 -20.40 -16.99 24.78
C ASP A 750 -20.51 -17.33 26.27
N ARG A 751 -21.24 -16.49 27.00
CA ARG A 751 -21.53 -16.66 28.44
C ARG A 751 -22.93 -17.25 28.67
N GLY A 752 -23.63 -17.66 27.62
CA GLY A 752 -25.04 -18.02 27.62
C GLY A 752 -25.95 -16.81 27.46
N ALA A 753 -27.22 -17.05 27.11
CA ALA A 753 -28.22 -16.01 26.94
C ALA A 753 -28.33 -15.13 28.21
N CYS A 754 -28.51 -13.82 28.03
CA CYS A 754 -28.86 -12.88 29.10
C CYS A 754 -27.77 -12.57 30.13
N ARG A 755 -26.50 -12.94 29.91
CA ARG A 755 -25.39 -12.50 30.77
C ARG A 755 -24.78 -11.22 30.20
N ARG A 756 -24.67 -10.16 31.02
CA ARG A 756 -24.04 -8.90 30.61
C ARG A 756 -22.57 -9.14 30.23
N THR A 757 -22.26 -8.94 28.97
CA THR A 757 -20.89 -8.81 28.49
C THR A 757 -20.43 -7.38 28.79
N PRO A 758 -19.25 -7.18 29.42
CA PRO A 758 -18.69 -5.85 29.61
C PRO A 758 -18.57 -5.13 28.26
N GLY A 759 -19.17 -3.94 28.16
CA GLY A 759 -19.08 -3.09 26.96
C GLY A 759 -17.80 -2.24 26.92
N ASP A 760 -17.22 -1.97 28.09
CA ASP A 760 -16.02 -1.14 28.27
C ASP A 760 -14.73 -1.94 28.02
N ILE A 761 -14.65 -2.59 26.86
CA ILE A 761 -13.41 -3.21 26.41
C ILE A 761 -12.67 -2.26 25.48
N HIS A 762 -11.35 -2.23 25.63
CA HIS A 762 -10.48 -1.49 24.72
C HIS A 762 -9.55 -2.45 23.99
N MET A 763 -9.47 -2.28 22.67
CA MET A 763 -8.44 -2.89 21.84
C MET A 763 -7.48 -1.80 21.39
N SER A 764 -6.23 -2.19 21.18
CA SER A 764 -5.22 -1.23 20.78
C SER A 764 -4.12 -1.86 19.94
N VAL A 765 -3.59 -1.04 19.04
CA VAL A 765 -2.29 -1.27 18.42
C VAL A 765 -1.26 -0.48 19.23
N ASP A 766 -0.20 -1.15 19.68
CA ASP A 766 0.80 -0.50 20.53
C ASP A 766 1.50 0.61 19.75
N SER A 767 1.66 1.77 20.39
CA SER A 767 2.37 2.92 19.83
C SER A 767 3.86 2.62 19.59
N ASP A 768 4.43 1.61 20.26
CA ASP A 768 5.80 1.13 20.04
C ASP A 768 5.97 0.23 18.80
N SER A 769 4.88 -0.08 18.09
CA SER A 769 4.93 -0.69 16.75
C SER A 769 5.75 0.18 15.79
N THR A 770 6.46 -0.44 14.83
CA THR A 770 7.44 0.27 13.98
C THR A 770 7.25 0.02 12.49
N LEU A 771 7.48 1.06 11.67
CA LEU A 771 7.71 0.97 10.23
C LEU A 771 9.22 1.03 9.93
N ASP A 772 9.73 0.17 9.04
CA ASP A 772 11.15 0.14 8.66
C ASP A 772 11.35 0.30 7.14
N PHE A 773 11.79 1.49 6.73
CA PHE A 773 12.06 1.85 5.32
C PHE A 773 13.55 1.87 4.95
N ARG A 774 14.46 1.47 5.84
CA ARG A 774 15.93 1.52 5.64
C ARG A 774 16.48 0.73 4.46
N ARG A 775 15.66 -0.15 3.89
CA ARG A 775 16.04 -0.97 2.73
C ARG A 775 15.76 -0.28 1.39
N GLY A 776 15.17 0.90 1.41
CA GLY A 776 14.91 1.72 0.24
C GLY A 776 16.11 2.59 -0.10
N TYR A 777 16.36 2.79 -1.40
CA TYR A 777 17.36 3.73 -1.92
C TYR A 777 16.65 4.83 -2.69
N HIS A 778 17.06 6.08 -2.51
CA HIS A 778 16.51 7.24 -3.24
C HIS A 778 16.96 7.22 -4.70
N PHE A 779 16.10 6.69 -5.56
CA PHE A 779 16.28 6.55 -6.99
C PHE A 779 14.91 6.49 -7.70
N ALA A 780 14.65 7.45 -8.58
CA ALA A 780 13.43 7.55 -9.36
C ALA A 780 13.70 7.62 -10.86
N GLU A 781 12.79 7.02 -11.63
CA GLU A 781 12.70 7.19 -13.08
C GLU A 781 11.69 8.32 -13.39
N MET A 782 12.15 9.31 -14.16
CA MET A 782 11.44 10.54 -14.50
C MET A 782 11.42 10.71 -16.03
N PRO A 783 10.51 11.48 -16.64
CA PRO A 783 9.41 12.21 -16.03
C PRO A 783 8.29 11.30 -15.56
N ASN A 784 7.75 11.60 -14.37
CA ASN A 784 6.53 10.98 -13.86
C ASN A 784 5.70 12.02 -13.08
N LEU A 785 4.60 12.47 -13.67
CA LEU A 785 3.69 13.46 -13.10
C LEU A 785 2.93 12.95 -11.88
N SER A 786 2.81 11.63 -11.68
CA SER A 786 2.17 11.09 -10.48
C SER A 786 3.01 11.37 -9.23
N TYR A 787 4.34 11.30 -9.34
CA TYR A 787 5.26 11.64 -8.24
C TYR A 787 5.15 13.11 -7.84
N PHE A 788 4.97 13.98 -8.82
CA PHE A 788 4.73 15.40 -8.59
C PHE A 788 3.35 15.64 -7.96
N ALA A 789 2.30 15.01 -8.48
CA ALA A 789 0.93 15.21 -8.00
C ALA A 789 0.72 14.70 -6.56
N GLU A 790 1.33 13.58 -6.18
CA GLU A 790 1.12 12.94 -4.88
C GLU A 790 2.02 13.48 -3.76
N ALA A 791 3.27 13.82 -4.10
CA ALA A 791 4.30 14.15 -3.11
C ALA A 791 5.12 15.39 -3.47
N ALA A 792 4.73 16.16 -4.49
CA ALA A 792 5.47 17.31 -5.00
C ALA A 792 6.93 16.99 -5.42
N PHE A 793 7.23 15.72 -5.73
CA PHE A 793 8.57 15.30 -6.12
C PHE A 793 8.87 15.70 -7.57
N PRO A 794 10.10 16.16 -7.91
CA PRO A 794 11.32 16.17 -7.09
C PRO A 794 11.52 17.41 -6.21
N PHE A 795 10.64 18.40 -6.27
CA PHE A 795 10.78 19.65 -5.52
C PHE A 795 10.73 19.44 -3.99
N SER A 796 9.95 18.46 -3.54
CA SER A 796 9.87 18.04 -2.13
C SER A 796 11.13 17.35 -1.58
N ARG A 797 12.17 17.15 -2.42
CA ARG A 797 13.46 16.64 -1.95
C ARG A 797 14.07 17.55 -0.88
N MET A 798 13.88 18.87 -0.96
CA MET A 798 14.27 19.82 0.06
C MET A 798 13.02 20.36 0.75
N ALA A 799 12.95 20.32 2.08
CA ALA A 799 11.75 20.73 2.82
C ALA A 799 11.33 22.18 2.55
N ASP A 800 12.32 23.08 2.42
CA ASP A 800 12.14 24.52 2.18
C ASP A 800 12.19 24.91 0.71
N LEU A 801 12.33 23.94 -0.20
CA LEU A 801 12.48 24.15 -1.64
C LEU A 801 13.75 24.96 -2.02
N SER A 802 14.82 24.90 -1.21
CA SER A 802 16.08 25.64 -1.47
C SER A 802 16.73 25.36 -2.83
N GLU A 803 16.38 24.25 -3.46
CA GLU A 803 16.87 23.86 -4.79
C GLU A 803 15.76 23.90 -5.84
N THR A 804 14.78 24.80 -5.68
CA THR A 804 13.70 25.03 -6.65
C THR A 804 13.76 26.46 -7.18
N THR A 805 13.71 26.59 -8.50
CA THR A 805 13.50 27.88 -9.18
C THR A 805 12.12 27.90 -9.84
N VAL A 806 11.29 28.88 -9.48
CA VAL A 806 10.01 29.14 -10.13
C VAL A 806 10.18 30.25 -11.15
N VAL A 807 9.86 29.96 -12.41
CA VAL A 807 9.91 30.87 -13.54
C VAL A 807 8.50 31.37 -13.84
N LEU A 808 8.30 32.68 -13.76
CA LEU A 808 7.05 33.38 -14.03
C LEU A 808 7.23 34.37 -15.20
N PRO A 809 6.15 34.81 -15.87
CA PRO A 809 6.23 35.93 -16.79
C PRO A 809 6.74 37.17 -16.05
N ASP A 810 7.46 38.08 -16.73
CA ASP A 810 8.01 39.27 -16.08
C ASP A 810 6.93 40.19 -15.47
N HIS A 811 5.71 40.12 -16.03
CA HIS A 811 4.51 40.77 -15.51
C HIS A 811 3.36 39.74 -15.42
N PRO A 812 3.28 38.96 -14.33
CA PRO A 812 2.23 37.97 -14.18
C PRO A 812 0.89 38.66 -13.89
N ASP A 813 -0.17 38.17 -14.52
CA ASP A 813 -1.54 38.56 -14.21
C ASP A 813 -1.99 37.98 -12.85
N THR A 814 -3.15 38.41 -12.37
CA THR A 814 -3.70 37.97 -11.07
C THR A 814 -4.03 36.47 -11.03
N GLY A 815 -4.46 35.88 -12.15
CA GLY A 815 -4.75 34.45 -12.26
C GLY A 815 -3.47 33.60 -12.18
N THR A 816 -2.43 33.96 -12.95
CA THR A 816 -1.11 33.32 -12.89
C THR A 816 -0.47 33.48 -11.51
N THR A 817 -0.62 34.66 -10.90
CA THR A 817 -0.12 34.91 -9.53
C THR A 817 -0.88 34.08 -8.49
N GLY A 818 -2.20 33.94 -8.62
CA GLY A 818 -3.01 33.07 -7.76
C GLY A 818 -2.62 31.60 -7.91
N ALA A 819 -2.39 31.13 -9.14
CA ALA A 819 -1.89 29.78 -9.40
C ALA A 819 -0.50 29.55 -8.77
N PHE A 820 0.39 30.54 -8.81
CA PHE A 820 1.68 30.48 -8.11
C PHE A 820 1.50 30.35 -6.58
N LEU A 821 0.62 31.16 -5.97
CA LEU A 821 0.38 31.07 -4.52
C LEU A 821 -0.27 29.75 -4.12
N ASP A 822 -1.22 29.25 -4.90
CA ASP A 822 -1.82 27.92 -4.69
C ASP A 822 -0.79 26.80 -4.78
N LEU A 823 0.14 26.92 -5.72
CA LEU A 823 1.24 25.97 -5.86
C LEU A 823 2.20 26.04 -4.66
N MET A 824 2.51 27.24 -4.15
CA MET A 824 3.28 27.37 -2.91
C MET A 824 2.54 26.77 -1.70
N GLY A 825 1.21 26.93 -1.65
CA GLY A 825 0.35 26.26 -0.68
C GLY A 825 0.40 24.72 -0.81
N PHE A 826 0.38 24.19 -2.04
CA PHE A 826 0.55 22.77 -2.31
C PHE A 826 1.91 22.24 -1.84
N PHE A 827 3.00 22.97 -2.10
CA PHE A 827 4.32 22.59 -1.60
C PHE A 827 4.38 22.57 -0.07
N GLY A 828 3.88 23.62 0.59
CA GLY A 828 3.85 23.67 2.06
C GLY A 828 3.00 22.58 2.71
N ALA A 829 1.90 22.18 2.05
CA ALA A 829 1.08 21.04 2.45
C ALA A 829 1.77 19.70 2.22
N SER A 830 2.62 19.59 1.20
CA SER A 830 3.28 18.33 0.83
C SER A 830 4.54 18.04 1.67
N THR A 831 5.32 19.07 2.02
CA THR A 831 6.54 18.92 2.83
C THR A 831 6.30 19.12 4.32
N TRP A 832 5.12 19.65 4.70
CA TRP A 832 4.81 20.19 6.03
C TRP A 832 5.82 21.25 6.50
N TYR A 833 6.42 21.98 5.56
CA TYR A 833 7.38 23.04 5.85
C TYR A 833 7.19 24.22 4.88
N PRO A 834 7.24 25.48 5.34
CA PRO A 834 7.06 26.63 4.46
C PRO A 834 8.20 26.80 3.44
N SER A 835 7.87 27.20 2.21
CA SER A 835 8.76 27.29 1.05
C SER A 835 9.70 28.50 1.08
N ALA A 836 10.55 28.62 2.12
CA ALA A 836 11.42 29.78 2.32
C ALA A 836 12.64 29.82 1.37
N GLY A 837 13.09 28.67 0.90
CA GLY A 837 14.28 28.51 0.04
C GLY A 837 14.01 28.72 -1.45
N VAL A 838 12.75 28.88 -1.87
CA VAL A 838 12.39 29.02 -3.28
C VAL A 838 12.99 30.28 -3.91
N THR A 839 13.50 30.14 -5.13
CA THR A 839 13.97 31.25 -5.96
C THR A 839 12.94 31.59 -7.03
N ILE A 840 12.64 32.88 -7.22
CA ILE A 840 11.72 33.36 -8.27
C ILE A 840 12.53 34.06 -9.36
N MET A 841 12.31 33.67 -10.61
CA MET A 841 12.98 34.20 -11.79
C MET A 841 11.96 34.65 -12.84
N GLY A 842 12.24 35.76 -13.52
CA GLY A 842 11.43 36.21 -14.66
C GLY A 842 11.76 35.43 -15.93
N ALA A 843 10.79 35.24 -16.83
CA ALA A 843 10.97 34.53 -18.09
C ALA A 843 12.11 35.12 -18.95
N GLY A 844 12.29 36.45 -18.94
CA GLY A 844 13.39 37.11 -19.66
C GLY A 844 14.78 36.93 -19.03
N GLU A 845 14.85 36.55 -17.75
CA GLU A 845 16.12 36.35 -17.04
C GLU A 845 16.75 34.97 -17.34
N VAL A 846 15.95 34.01 -17.81
CA VAL A 846 16.39 32.64 -18.14
C VAL A 846 17.47 32.64 -19.23
N GLU A 847 17.43 33.60 -20.17
CA GLU A 847 18.48 33.74 -21.20
C GLU A 847 19.78 34.31 -20.65
N GLN A 848 19.71 35.09 -19.58
CA GLN A 848 20.87 35.78 -18.99
C GLN A 848 21.61 34.87 -18.01
N ALA A 849 20.88 34.08 -17.22
CA ALA A 849 21.45 33.18 -16.23
C ALA A 849 20.65 31.87 -16.16
N PRO A 850 21.33 30.70 -16.18
CA PRO A 850 20.63 29.43 -16.08
C PRO A 850 19.98 29.28 -14.69
N PRO A 851 18.69 28.90 -14.61
CA PRO A 851 18.04 28.59 -13.34
C PRO A 851 18.73 27.41 -12.64
N LYS A 852 18.76 27.45 -11.30
CA LYS A 852 19.40 26.43 -10.47
C LYS A 852 18.38 25.44 -9.94
N GLY A 853 18.79 24.18 -9.82
CA GLY A 853 17.97 23.13 -9.23
C GLY A 853 16.81 22.68 -10.13
N ASP A 854 15.74 22.22 -9.50
CA ASP A 854 14.52 21.81 -10.19
C ASP A 854 13.68 23.04 -10.55
N ILE A 855 13.03 23.02 -11.71
CA ILE A 855 12.44 24.22 -12.31
C ILE A 855 10.93 24.04 -12.44
N VAL A 856 10.17 24.99 -11.88
CA VAL A 856 8.74 25.11 -12.15
C VAL A 856 8.53 26.27 -13.11
N VAL A 857 7.76 26.06 -14.17
CA VAL A 857 7.37 27.13 -15.08
C VAL A 857 5.87 27.34 -14.97
N LEU A 858 5.41 28.56 -14.67
CA LEU A 858 3.99 28.90 -14.76
C LEU A 858 3.80 30.07 -15.71
N GLY A 859 2.83 29.97 -16.62
CA GLY A 859 2.45 31.06 -17.51
C GLY A 859 1.66 30.55 -18.70
N THR A 860 0.87 31.43 -19.32
CA THR A 860 0.15 31.05 -20.55
C THR A 860 1.12 30.74 -21.68
N ALA A 861 0.70 29.90 -22.64
CA ALA A 861 1.55 29.50 -23.75
C ALA A 861 2.12 30.71 -24.54
N ALA A 862 1.37 31.83 -24.59
CA ALA A 862 1.80 33.08 -25.22
C ALA A 862 2.82 33.89 -24.39
N GLN A 863 2.77 33.78 -23.06
CA GLN A 863 3.64 34.54 -22.14
C GLN A 863 4.96 33.83 -21.83
N LEU A 864 5.09 32.54 -22.13
CA LEU A 864 6.30 31.76 -21.82
C LEU A 864 7.56 32.31 -22.50
N GLY A 865 7.46 32.92 -23.68
CA GLY A 865 8.58 33.57 -24.36
C GLY A 865 9.86 32.72 -24.36
N ALA A 866 10.94 33.27 -23.81
CA ALA A 866 12.24 32.60 -23.66
C ALA A 866 12.22 31.36 -22.74
N ALA A 867 11.31 31.30 -21.76
CA ALA A 867 11.16 30.16 -20.86
C ALA A 867 10.69 28.89 -21.60
N SER A 868 10.17 29.01 -22.82
CA SER A 868 9.89 27.85 -23.69
C SER A 868 11.14 26.99 -23.97
N GLY A 869 12.34 27.59 -23.94
CA GLY A 869 13.61 26.88 -24.06
C GLY A 869 13.88 25.87 -22.93
N LEU A 870 13.25 26.05 -21.76
CA LEU A 870 13.33 25.10 -20.64
C LEU A 870 12.69 23.75 -20.98
N LEU A 871 11.77 23.72 -21.95
CA LEU A 871 11.07 22.53 -22.43
C LEU A 871 11.76 21.87 -23.63
N ALA A 872 12.99 22.29 -23.98
CA ALA A 872 13.70 21.80 -25.16
C ALA A 872 14.01 20.29 -25.13
N ARG A 873 14.07 19.67 -23.94
CA ARG A 873 14.23 18.21 -23.77
C ARG A 873 12.91 17.44 -23.66
N SER A 874 11.77 18.12 -23.81
CA SER A 874 10.48 17.45 -23.93
C SER A 874 10.22 17.01 -25.37
N PRO A 875 9.46 15.92 -25.60
CA PRO A 875 9.04 15.53 -26.94
C PRO A 875 7.93 16.45 -27.50
N TYR A 876 7.44 17.40 -26.71
CA TYR A 876 6.29 18.22 -27.03
C TYR A 876 6.73 19.63 -27.46
N VAL A 877 6.10 20.14 -28.52
CA VAL A 877 6.29 21.50 -29.00
C VAL A 877 4.95 22.21 -28.93
N ILE A 878 4.93 23.34 -28.22
CA ILE A 878 3.78 24.24 -28.13
C ILE A 878 3.96 25.32 -29.18
N HIS A 879 3.08 25.35 -30.18
CA HIS A 879 3.07 26.36 -31.23
C HIS A 879 1.63 26.69 -31.61
N ASP A 880 1.33 27.98 -31.83
CA ASP A 880 -0.01 28.46 -32.22
C ASP A 880 -1.17 27.93 -31.36
N GLY A 881 -0.99 27.83 -30.04
CA GLY A 881 -2.01 27.31 -29.14
C GLY A 881 -2.36 25.83 -29.36
N ARG A 882 -1.44 25.06 -29.96
CA ARG A 882 -1.56 23.61 -30.13
C ARG A 882 -0.34 22.92 -29.55
N ILE A 883 -0.54 21.72 -29.01
CA ILE A 883 0.54 20.83 -28.60
C ILE A 883 0.74 19.75 -29.65
N THR A 884 1.97 19.63 -30.13
CA THR A 884 2.36 18.62 -31.11
C THR A 884 3.54 17.82 -30.59
N VAL A 885 3.62 16.53 -30.91
CA VAL A 885 4.83 15.74 -30.67
C VAL A 885 5.85 16.07 -31.76
N GLY A 886 6.95 16.69 -31.38
CA GLY A 886 8.00 17.10 -32.31
C GLY A 886 8.83 15.91 -32.79
N GLN A 887 9.16 15.88 -34.09
CA GLN A 887 10.05 14.87 -34.72
C GLN A 887 11.52 14.93 -34.23
N ARG A 888 11.83 15.67 -33.15
CA ARG A 888 13.20 15.90 -32.67
C ARG A 888 13.89 14.68 -32.07
N MET A 889 13.22 13.52 -31.96
CA MET A 889 13.79 12.30 -31.36
C MET A 889 14.72 11.48 -32.28
N GLY A 890 14.99 11.92 -33.52
CA GLY A 890 15.97 11.25 -34.41
C GLY A 890 15.76 9.73 -34.53
N LEU A 891 16.85 8.96 -34.59
CA LEU A 891 16.80 7.49 -34.64
C LEU A 891 16.37 6.82 -33.32
N GLN A 892 16.23 7.57 -32.21
CA GLN A 892 15.77 7.04 -30.92
C GLN A 892 14.27 6.76 -30.88
N GLY A 893 13.46 7.54 -31.62
CA GLY A 893 12.01 7.30 -31.73
C GLY A 893 11.67 5.95 -32.38
N ILE A 894 12.55 5.46 -33.26
CA ILE A 894 12.42 4.13 -33.89
C ILE A 894 12.70 3.02 -32.88
N TRP A 895 13.65 3.20 -31.95
CA TRP A 895 13.96 2.22 -30.91
C TRP A 895 12.88 2.11 -29.83
N TYR A 896 12.17 3.20 -29.53
CA TYR A 896 11.07 3.21 -28.57
C TYR A 896 9.87 2.33 -29.01
N LEU A 897 9.62 2.23 -30.32
CA LEU A 897 8.63 1.29 -30.90
C LEU A 897 8.97 -0.19 -30.65
N PHE A 898 10.23 -0.51 -30.36
CA PHE A 898 10.69 -1.88 -30.05
C PHE A 898 10.93 -2.13 -28.56
N GLN A 899 10.81 -1.11 -27.69
CA GLN A 899 11.09 -1.21 -26.25
C GLN A 899 9.85 -1.28 -25.35
N ASP A 900 8.64 -1.01 -25.87
CA ASP A 900 7.41 -1.07 -25.07
C ASP A 900 7.07 -2.52 -24.67
N ARG A 901 7.59 -2.97 -23.52
CA ARG A 901 7.34 -4.31 -22.94
C ARG A 901 6.18 -4.31 -21.96
N ASP A 902 5.71 -3.14 -21.53
CA ASP A 902 4.74 -3.04 -20.43
C ASP A 902 3.28 -3.08 -20.88
N HIS A 903 3.00 -3.19 -22.19
CA HIS A 903 1.64 -3.33 -22.75
C HIS A 903 0.61 -2.26 -22.31
N ALA A 904 1.02 -1.23 -21.58
CA ALA A 904 0.16 -0.13 -21.12
C ALA A 904 -0.02 0.93 -22.22
N GLY A 905 0.99 1.16 -23.06
CA GLY A 905 0.91 2.09 -24.19
C GLY A 905 0.07 1.56 -25.36
N LEU A 906 0.09 0.25 -25.59
CA LEU A 906 -0.60 -0.38 -26.73
C LEU A 906 -2.13 -0.44 -26.59
N LYS A 907 -2.70 -0.31 -25.38
CA LYS A 907 -4.17 -0.28 -25.19
C LYS A 907 -4.79 1.11 -25.38
N ASN A 908 -4.01 2.19 -25.35
CA ASN A 908 -4.51 3.56 -25.45
C ASN A 908 -4.17 4.26 -26.77
N GLY A 909 -3.70 3.53 -27.80
CA GLY A 909 -3.51 4.10 -29.13
C GLY A 909 -2.52 5.26 -29.11
N VAL A 910 -1.26 4.98 -28.79
CA VAL A 910 -0.14 5.91 -29.03
C VAL A 910 -0.10 6.19 -30.54
N THR A 911 -0.85 7.19 -30.98
CA THR A 911 -0.70 7.77 -32.31
C THR A 911 0.59 8.57 -32.27
N ALA A 912 1.49 8.28 -33.20
CA ALA A 912 2.68 9.08 -33.48
C ALA A 912 2.35 10.49 -34.03
N SER A 913 1.17 11.02 -33.69
CA SER A 913 0.62 12.30 -34.12
C SER A 913 -0.32 12.87 -33.06
N LEU A 914 0.16 13.06 -31.83
CA LEU A 914 -0.54 13.94 -30.90
C LEU A 914 -0.55 15.35 -31.52
N ASN A 915 -1.73 15.83 -31.87
CA ASN A 915 -1.98 17.18 -32.36
C ASN A 915 -3.26 17.69 -31.70
N ALA A 916 -3.15 18.09 -30.43
CA ALA A 916 -4.28 18.53 -29.64
C ALA A 916 -4.32 20.07 -29.56
N PRO A 917 -5.49 20.71 -29.75
CA PRO A 917 -5.64 22.13 -29.44
C PRO A 917 -5.53 22.37 -27.93
N ILE A 918 -4.93 23.49 -27.53
CA ILE A 918 -4.88 23.97 -26.14
C ILE A 918 -6.08 24.92 -25.85
N VAL A 919 -7.04 25.00 -26.78
CA VAL A 919 -8.25 25.83 -26.62
C VAL A 919 -9.08 25.29 -25.45
N ASP A 920 -9.35 26.15 -24.47
CA ASP A 920 -10.04 25.84 -23.21
C ASP A 920 -9.34 24.76 -22.35
N ALA A 921 -8.02 24.62 -22.50
CA ALA A 921 -7.25 23.54 -21.89
C ALA A 921 -6.12 24.03 -20.96
N GLY A 922 -6.03 23.41 -19.79
CA GLY A 922 -4.82 23.43 -18.96
C GLY A 922 -3.86 22.32 -19.35
N VAL A 923 -2.56 22.60 -19.32
CA VAL A 923 -1.49 21.68 -19.72
C VAL A 923 -0.46 21.58 -18.60
N LEU A 924 -0.25 20.37 -18.11
CA LEU A 924 0.83 20.01 -17.19
C LEU A 924 1.86 19.15 -17.92
N LEU A 925 3.11 19.58 -17.94
CA LEU A 925 4.17 18.90 -18.70
C LEU A 925 5.40 18.72 -17.81
N ALA A 926 5.96 17.52 -17.78
CA ALA A 926 7.22 17.21 -17.12
C ALA A 926 8.32 16.82 -18.12
N ALA A 927 9.51 17.37 -17.93
CA ALA A 927 10.67 17.12 -18.77
C ALA A 927 11.97 17.13 -17.95
N GLN A 928 13.07 16.71 -18.58
CA GLN A 928 14.41 16.86 -18.00
C GLN A 928 14.89 18.30 -18.15
N SER A 929 15.57 18.85 -17.15
CA SER A 929 16.21 20.16 -17.25
C SER A 929 17.28 20.16 -18.34
N PRO A 930 17.34 21.22 -19.19
CA PRO A 930 18.40 21.35 -20.18
C PRO A 930 19.77 21.63 -19.55
N TYR A 931 19.82 22.13 -18.32
CA TYR A 931 21.04 22.56 -17.63
C TYR A 931 21.65 21.48 -16.72
N ASP A 932 20.82 20.58 -16.17
CA ASP A 932 21.28 19.50 -15.28
C ASP A 932 20.52 18.20 -15.56
N SER A 933 21.26 17.12 -15.80
CA SER A 933 20.71 15.80 -16.09
C SER A 933 19.98 15.13 -14.92
N GLN A 934 20.21 15.58 -13.69
CA GLN A 934 19.56 15.09 -12.47
C GLN A 934 18.40 15.97 -12.01
N ARG A 935 18.00 16.98 -12.80
CA ARG A 935 16.93 17.93 -12.45
C ARG A 935 15.78 17.89 -13.44
N SER A 936 14.61 18.23 -12.93
CA SER A 936 13.36 18.21 -13.67
C SER A 936 12.83 19.61 -13.94
N VAL A 937 12.08 19.73 -15.04
CA VAL A 937 11.24 20.90 -15.33
C VAL A 937 9.79 20.43 -15.29
N VAL A 938 8.95 21.11 -14.51
CA VAL A 938 7.49 20.93 -14.52
C VAL A 938 6.85 22.24 -14.94
N ALA A 939 6.13 22.22 -16.05
CA ALA A 939 5.47 23.40 -16.60
C ALA A 939 3.96 23.30 -16.48
N PHE A 940 3.36 24.37 -15.95
CA PHE A 940 1.94 24.64 -15.95
C PHE A 940 1.66 25.73 -16.98
N THR A 941 0.98 25.35 -18.05
CA THR A 941 0.64 26.25 -19.16
C THR A 941 -0.81 26.08 -19.56
N GLY A 942 -1.35 27.04 -20.28
CA GLY A 942 -2.73 27.02 -20.77
C GLY A 942 -2.96 28.12 -21.77
N ASP A 943 -4.18 28.17 -22.30
CA ASP A 943 -4.63 29.28 -23.13
C ASP A 943 -4.90 30.56 -22.32
N THR A 944 -5.43 30.39 -21.10
CA THR A 944 -5.84 31.45 -20.19
C THR A 944 -5.28 31.21 -18.78
N PRO A 945 -5.05 32.27 -17.99
CA PRO A 945 -4.56 32.14 -16.62
C PRO A 945 -5.48 31.34 -15.70
N GLU A 946 -6.80 31.39 -15.92
CA GLU A 946 -7.79 30.67 -15.15
C GLU A 946 -7.64 29.14 -15.30
N ARG A 947 -7.29 28.65 -16.50
CA ARG A 947 -7.05 27.21 -16.72
C ARG A 947 -5.81 26.71 -16.01
N ILE A 948 -4.79 27.56 -15.87
CA ILE A 948 -3.58 27.26 -15.11
C ILE A 948 -3.94 27.13 -13.62
N HIS A 949 -4.72 28.08 -13.10
CA HIS A 949 -5.22 28.04 -11.74
C HIS A 949 -6.07 26.78 -11.46
N ASP A 950 -7.03 26.47 -12.35
CA ASP A 950 -7.86 25.26 -12.25
C ASP A 950 -7.04 23.96 -12.26
N LEU A 951 -5.94 23.92 -13.00
CA LEU A 951 -5.03 22.78 -13.07
C LEU A 951 -4.23 22.61 -11.76
N VAL A 952 -3.75 23.72 -11.17
CA VAL A 952 -3.07 23.70 -9.86
C VAL A 952 -4.04 23.25 -8.76
N LEU A 953 -5.29 23.73 -8.78
CA LEU A 953 -6.31 23.31 -7.82
C LEU A 953 -6.63 21.81 -7.89
N SER A 954 -6.52 21.18 -9.08
CA SER A 954 -6.69 19.73 -9.24
C SER A 954 -5.67 18.91 -8.44
N LEU A 955 -4.46 19.43 -8.20
CA LEU A 955 -3.42 18.74 -7.40
C LEU A 955 -3.88 18.50 -5.95
N ARG A 956 -4.85 19.27 -5.46
CA ARG A 956 -5.37 19.18 -4.09
C ARG A 956 -6.70 18.44 -4.04
N ASN A 957 -7.16 17.88 -5.16
CA ASN A 957 -8.39 17.11 -5.23
C ASN A 957 -8.09 15.61 -5.34
N ARG A 958 -8.39 14.85 -4.27
CA ARG A 958 -8.12 13.41 -4.21
C ARG A 958 -8.79 12.58 -5.33
N SER A 959 -9.92 13.04 -5.87
CA SER A 959 -10.58 12.38 -7.00
C SER A 959 -9.81 12.52 -8.31
N ASP A 960 -9.01 13.57 -8.45
CA ASP A 960 -8.38 13.94 -9.72
C ASP A 960 -6.94 13.43 -9.80
N LEU A 961 -6.28 13.21 -8.65
CA LEU A 961 -4.91 12.70 -8.54
C LEU A 961 -4.63 11.45 -9.40
N PRO A 962 -5.51 10.42 -9.44
CA PRO A 962 -5.25 9.24 -10.27
C PRO A 962 -5.16 9.54 -11.78
N SER A 963 -5.70 10.67 -12.23
CA SER A 963 -5.66 11.09 -13.63
C SER A 963 -4.38 11.84 -14.00
N LEU A 964 -3.59 12.27 -13.02
CA LEU A 964 -2.34 13.02 -13.21
C LEU A 964 -1.15 12.06 -13.36
N GLN A 965 -1.05 11.40 -14.51
CA GLN A 965 -0.02 10.38 -14.79
C GLN A 965 0.82 10.71 -16.03
N GLY A 966 1.97 10.05 -16.15
CA GLY A 966 2.82 10.13 -17.34
C GLY A 966 3.70 11.38 -17.37
N ASP A 967 3.92 11.97 -18.52
CA ASP A 967 4.78 13.13 -18.73
C ASP A 967 4.06 14.37 -19.28
N LEU A 968 2.82 14.19 -19.77
CA LEU A 968 1.94 15.26 -20.21
C LEU A 968 0.51 14.96 -19.78
N VAL A 969 -0.15 15.95 -19.19
CA VAL A 969 -1.58 15.93 -18.87
C VAL A 969 -2.26 17.14 -19.49
N LEU A 970 -3.35 16.89 -20.21
CA LEU A 970 -4.27 17.91 -20.73
C LEU A 970 -5.56 17.86 -19.92
N LYS A 971 -6.00 19.02 -19.42
CA LYS A 971 -7.26 19.18 -18.69
C LYS A 971 -8.20 20.08 -19.49
N ASN A 972 -9.27 19.51 -20.02
CA ASN A 972 -10.30 20.22 -20.77
C ASN A 972 -11.61 20.16 -19.97
N GLY A 973 -11.93 21.23 -19.23
CA GLY A 973 -12.99 21.19 -18.21
C GLY A 973 -12.68 20.14 -17.13
N ASP A 974 -13.57 19.18 -16.94
CA ASP A 974 -13.40 18.09 -15.96
C ASP A 974 -12.72 16.83 -16.54
N GLN A 975 -12.41 16.81 -17.85
CA GLN A 975 -11.78 15.67 -18.50
C GLN A 975 -10.25 15.80 -18.49
N PHE A 976 -9.59 14.75 -18.00
CA PHE A 976 -8.13 14.62 -18.02
C PHE A 976 -7.70 13.62 -19.09
N THR A 977 -6.70 14.00 -19.87
CA THR A 977 -6.04 13.10 -20.82
C THR A 977 -4.54 13.08 -20.53
N SER A 978 -4.01 11.92 -20.17
CA SER A 978 -2.59 11.72 -19.86
C SER A 978 -1.85 11.00 -20.97
N TYR A 979 -0.59 11.36 -21.16
CA TYR A 979 0.31 10.77 -22.14
C TYR A 979 1.64 10.37 -21.46
N ARG A 980 2.32 9.38 -22.05
CA ARG A 980 3.67 8.95 -21.68
C ARG A 980 4.53 8.83 -22.94
N THR A 981 5.21 9.89 -23.36
CA THR A 981 5.96 9.91 -24.63
C THR A 981 7.44 10.28 -24.49
N ALA A 982 7.83 10.98 -23.42
CA ALA A 982 9.20 11.44 -23.19
C ALA A 982 10.18 10.29 -22.89
N PRO A 983 11.46 10.46 -23.28
CA PRO A 983 12.52 9.58 -22.82
C PRO A 983 12.65 9.64 -21.30
N VAL A 984 12.84 8.47 -20.67
CA VAL A 984 13.04 8.38 -19.23
C VAL A 984 14.49 8.72 -18.87
N TYR A 985 14.67 9.51 -17.81
CA TYR A 985 15.93 9.81 -17.13
C TYR A 985 15.85 9.41 -15.66
N THR A 986 16.97 9.42 -14.96
CA THR A 986 17.05 8.97 -13.57
C THR A 986 17.39 10.14 -12.65
N VAL A 987 16.80 10.18 -11.48
CA VAL A 987 17.09 11.14 -10.40
C VAL A 987 17.45 10.35 -9.15
N GLY A 988 18.52 10.76 -8.48
CA GLY A 988 19.00 10.13 -7.24
C GLY A 988 20.20 9.23 -7.47
N SER A 989 20.46 8.32 -6.52
CA SER A 989 21.66 7.49 -6.56
C SER A 989 21.41 6.07 -6.09
N LEU A 990 22.03 5.12 -6.79
CA LEU A 990 22.05 3.71 -6.41
C LEU A 990 23.50 3.30 -6.06
N PRO A 991 23.68 2.41 -5.07
CA PRO A 991 24.94 1.71 -4.89
C PRO A 991 25.40 1.05 -6.18
N LEU A 992 26.71 1.01 -6.42
CA LEU A 992 27.29 0.58 -7.70
C LEU A 992 26.79 -0.79 -8.17
N TRP A 993 26.57 -1.73 -7.26
CA TRP A 993 26.06 -3.05 -7.59
C TRP A 993 24.58 -3.05 -8.00
N LEU A 994 23.72 -2.23 -7.37
CA LEU A 994 22.32 -2.05 -7.79
C LEU A 994 22.25 -1.29 -9.11
N ARG A 995 23.10 -0.28 -9.30
CA ARG A 995 23.16 0.46 -10.57
C ARG A 995 23.50 -0.46 -11.74
N LEU A 996 24.41 -1.42 -11.53
CA LEU A 996 24.73 -2.45 -12.51
C LEU A 996 23.57 -3.43 -12.73
N ASP A 997 22.92 -3.93 -11.67
CA ASP A 997 21.74 -4.82 -11.77
C ASP A 997 20.59 -4.11 -12.53
N TRP A 998 20.30 -2.85 -12.19
CA TRP A 998 19.31 -2.02 -12.88
C TRP A 998 19.69 -1.80 -14.35
N PHE A 999 20.93 -1.37 -14.65
CA PHE A 999 21.37 -1.12 -16.03
C PHE A 999 21.32 -2.39 -16.89
N LEU A 1000 21.83 -3.52 -16.37
CA LEU A 1000 21.81 -4.79 -17.10
C LEU A 1000 20.39 -5.36 -17.23
N GLY A 1001 19.50 -5.08 -16.28
CA GLY A 1001 18.07 -5.42 -16.34
C GLY A 1001 17.34 -4.69 -17.48
N HIS A 1002 17.67 -3.40 -17.70
CA HIS A 1002 17.08 -2.58 -18.76
C HIS A 1002 17.77 -2.77 -20.13
N HIS A 1003 19.04 -3.19 -20.13
CA HIS A 1003 19.82 -3.41 -21.35
C HIS A 1003 20.24 -4.89 -21.50
N PRO A 1004 19.32 -5.79 -21.90
CA PRO A 1004 19.62 -7.21 -22.05
C PRO A 1004 20.74 -7.48 -23.08
N SER A 1005 20.89 -6.63 -24.10
CA SER A 1005 22.01 -6.71 -25.05
C SER A 1005 23.36 -6.47 -24.37
N ALA A 1006 23.46 -5.49 -23.47
CA ALA A 1006 24.67 -5.24 -22.70
C ALA A 1006 24.97 -6.42 -21.77
N LEU A 1007 23.95 -7.03 -21.16
CA LEU A 1007 24.10 -8.25 -20.37
C LEU A 1007 24.65 -9.41 -21.20
N TYR A 1008 24.13 -9.63 -22.41
CA TYR A 1008 24.64 -10.67 -23.30
C TYR A 1008 26.08 -10.39 -23.75
N LEU A 1009 26.41 -9.14 -24.10
CA LEU A 1009 27.77 -8.76 -24.48
C LEU A 1009 28.76 -8.89 -23.33
N ALA A 1010 28.38 -8.48 -22.12
CA ALA A 1010 29.20 -8.65 -20.92
C ALA A 1010 29.41 -10.14 -20.60
N GLY A 1011 28.36 -10.97 -20.75
CA GLY A 1011 28.45 -12.41 -20.62
C GLY A 1011 29.39 -13.05 -21.65
N LEU A 1012 29.31 -12.62 -22.92
CA LEU A 1012 30.20 -13.08 -23.99
C LEU A 1012 31.65 -12.63 -23.76
N ALA A 1013 31.87 -11.39 -23.35
CA ALA A 1013 33.20 -10.86 -22.99
C ALA A 1013 33.80 -11.62 -21.80
N GLY A 1014 32.99 -11.88 -20.76
CA GLY A 1014 33.39 -12.68 -19.61
C GLY A 1014 33.77 -14.12 -20.00
N ALA A 1015 32.97 -14.77 -20.85
CA ALA A 1015 33.30 -16.08 -21.40
C ALA A 1015 34.59 -16.06 -22.23
N GLY A 1016 34.82 -15.01 -23.03
CA GLY A 1016 36.05 -14.81 -23.80
C GLY A 1016 37.29 -14.62 -22.93
N LEU A 1017 37.20 -13.79 -21.88
CA LEU A 1017 38.28 -13.61 -20.90
C LEU A 1017 38.59 -14.90 -20.13
N ALA A 1018 37.56 -15.65 -19.73
CA ALA A 1018 37.73 -16.95 -19.09
C ALA A 1018 38.44 -17.94 -20.04
N ALA A 1019 38.03 -17.99 -21.31
CA ALA A 1019 38.67 -18.82 -22.33
C ALA A 1019 40.14 -18.42 -22.57
N LEU A 1020 40.45 -17.12 -22.65
CA LEU A 1020 41.82 -16.60 -22.77
C LEU A 1020 42.68 -16.91 -21.55
N GLY A 1021 42.11 -16.77 -20.34
CA GLY A 1021 42.78 -17.13 -19.10
C GLY A 1021 43.12 -18.63 -19.03
N VAL A 1022 42.15 -19.49 -19.37
CA VAL A 1022 42.36 -20.94 -19.46
C VAL A 1022 43.40 -21.27 -20.53
N TRP A 1023 43.35 -20.63 -21.70
CA TRP A 1023 44.33 -20.83 -22.77
C TRP A 1023 45.75 -20.40 -22.35
N ALA A 1024 45.91 -19.24 -21.73
CA ALA A 1024 47.19 -18.75 -21.23
C ALA A 1024 47.75 -19.66 -20.13
N TRP A 1025 46.89 -20.14 -19.23
CA TRP A 1025 47.26 -21.08 -18.19
C TRP A 1025 47.72 -22.43 -18.77
N LEU A 1026 46.95 -23.02 -19.69
CA LEU A 1026 47.32 -24.27 -20.38
C LEU A 1026 48.61 -24.13 -21.19
N ARG A 1027 48.82 -22.99 -21.86
CA ARG A 1027 50.06 -22.71 -22.63
C ARG A 1027 51.27 -22.49 -21.72
N GLY A 1028 51.09 -21.82 -20.59
CA GLY A 1028 52.13 -21.72 -19.56
C GLY A 1028 52.50 -23.09 -18.98
N TRP A 1029 51.50 -23.95 -18.78
CA TRP A 1029 51.70 -25.31 -18.30
C TRP A 1029 52.41 -26.19 -19.35
N SER A 1030 52.06 -26.08 -20.64
CA SER A 1030 52.75 -26.82 -21.71
C SER A 1030 54.21 -26.39 -21.85
N ARG A 1031 54.51 -25.09 -21.76
CA ARG A 1031 55.89 -24.57 -21.81
C ARG A 1031 56.73 -25.06 -20.63
N ARG A 1032 56.16 -25.10 -19.42
CA ARG A 1032 56.84 -25.66 -18.24
C ARG A 1032 57.10 -27.16 -18.37
N ARG A 1033 56.23 -27.89 -19.08
CA ARG A 1033 56.41 -29.31 -19.36
C ARG A 1033 57.53 -29.55 -20.38
N ILE A 1034 57.55 -28.81 -21.49
CA ILE A 1034 58.62 -28.89 -22.49
C ILE A 1034 59.97 -28.50 -21.88
N ALA A 1035 60.03 -27.43 -21.07
CA ALA A 1035 61.26 -27.04 -20.38
C ALA A 1035 61.74 -28.09 -19.35
N ARG A 1036 60.81 -28.86 -18.76
CA ARG A 1036 61.17 -30.01 -17.90
C ARG A 1036 61.64 -31.21 -18.72
N ASP A 1037 61.03 -31.47 -19.87
CA ASP A 1037 61.43 -32.55 -20.78
C ASP A 1037 62.82 -32.27 -21.39
N ASP A 1038 63.12 -31.00 -21.76
CA ASP A 1038 64.45 -30.55 -22.21
C ASP A 1038 65.52 -30.60 -21.10
N LEU A 1039 65.12 -30.47 -19.82
CA LEU A 1039 66.02 -30.65 -18.67
C LEU A 1039 66.26 -32.14 -18.32
N THR A 1040 65.46 -33.06 -18.87
CA THR A 1040 65.60 -34.52 -18.71
C THR A 1040 66.09 -35.22 -19.99
N GLY A 1041 66.37 -34.46 -21.06
CA GLY A 1041 66.93 -34.94 -22.32
C GLY A 1041 68.44 -35.20 -22.26
N GLU A 1042 68.85 -36.06 -21.33
CA GLU A 1042 70.02 -36.95 -21.35
C GLU A 1042 70.07 -37.61 -19.96
N LEU A 1043 69.48 -38.81 -19.88
CA LEU A 1043 69.88 -39.96 -19.05
C LEU A 1043 68.89 -41.13 -19.24
#